data_AF-A0A9Q0LU16-F1
#
_entry.id   AF-A0A9Q0LU16-F1
#
_cell.length_a   1.000
_cell.length_b   1.000
_cell.length_c   1.000
_cell.angle_alpha   90.00
_cell.angle_beta   90.00
_cell.angle_gamma   90.00
#
_symmetry.space_group_name_H-M   'P 1'
#
loop_
_entity.id
_entity.type
_entity.pdbx_description
1 polymer ?
#
loop_
_entity_poly.entity_id
_entity_poly.type
_entity_poly.pdbx_seq_one_letter_code
_entity_poly.pdbx_strand_id
1 'polypeptide(L)'
;MSQNNFTSNSLNSNEIKNNSNSNSNSNSDLNKNENKNENQNQNENNENENSQPKVYLENKIEMKQNNKFLEEMKEVSHESWKIQSRKKTKSAILNLCLNIGVDPPDVEKPDPCSILECWINPLSLNEQKALSAIGDTLEEQYKRWQSKIRYEQLLDPSVDNLKKACIQHQRLSQNERILFHFNGHGVPKPTKNRELWFFNQNYTQYIPVSIYEILTWLGNSAILVLDCAKADLLAPAFLSKENTILNSVNSEEEKDYILLAPCQKKQDLPTNPRFPADLFTSCLTTPIKTSLLWHTHSNIYSKTLLNNIHVEDLDKIPGRLMERHSPLGELNWIFTSITDMIAWSSFSKSFIQKLYREDLLVAAIFRNFLLAERIMKSMNCTPFSIPQLPSTDQHPLWKTWDLAVDICISQLPEFLSDSSYVFKSSTFFRDNVIGFENWLLSGTQAKYGVDLLPILLQLLLSQSYRKHALHLIAKFMDLGSWAVHKALTVGIFPYMLMLLSTHELEMKLILVSIWGKILLFDKSCQADIVKEKSYIHFIDLLASSEISHDHESAAAFVLSLILDHSHEAQIGCLNSNLLPICLSKLGEKSESRKWSCLCLSKLLEGFEEAKKQAVAAGISDKLFKLLKDPNPIIRACVIYGLSNTISENNDQESRNSEEFSISISLLGTANDGSPIVRRELLVFLSKLICLHEEKVQKVAMDIDEELSQFKTESIEDENSDHHSAIFSMWWNTLMQFTLGLLRNRSDKSLFAEAVDTKNIPKSFAFSNSPTKNKMATHKILKGIQDQTMEMESCPLNKNESDVSNLKPRGSSKTFKRIKK
;
A
#
# COMPACT_ATOMS: atom_id res chain seq x y z
N MET A 1 0.95 -36.31 -32.48
CA MET A 1 -0.16 -37.08 -33.09
C MET A 1 -1.15 -37.47 -31.99
N SER A 2 -2.33 -37.97 -32.38
CA SER A 2 -3.41 -38.52 -31.53
C SER A 2 -3.98 -37.64 -30.41
N GLN A 3 -5.25 -37.25 -30.59
CA GLN A 3 -6.14 -36.75 -29.53
C GLN A 3 -6.68 -37.94 -28.69
N ASN A 4 -7.30 -37.68 -27.53
CA ASN A 4 -8.75 -37.91 -27.39
C ASN A 4 -9.36 -37.41 -26.06
N ASN A 5 -10.69 -37.30 -26.06
CA ASN A 5 -11.52 -36.75 -24.98
C ASN A 5 -11.84 -37.80 -23.89
N PHE A 6 -12.39 -37.33 -22.77
CA PHE A 6 -13.20 -38.15 -21.86
C PHE A 6 -14.45 -37.41 -21.38
N THR A 7 -15.58 -38.12 -21.29
CA THR A 7 -16.88 -37.60 -20.82
C THR A 7 -17.63 -38.65 -20.00
N SER A 8 -17.97 -38.28 -18.76
CA SER A 8 -19.19 -38.66 -17.97
C SER A 8 -19.65 -40.12 -17.81
N ASN A 9 -20.13 -40.41 -16.58
CA ASN A 9 -21.08 -41.45 -16.14
C ASN A 9 -20.51 -42.70 -15.42
N SER A 10 -21.19 -43.34 -14.46
CA SER A 10 -22.26 -42.93 -13.49
C SER A 10 -22.55 -44.07 -12.46
N LEU A 11 -23.52 -43.87 -11.55
CA LEU A 11 -24.32 -44.86 -10.76
C LEU A 11 -23.82 -45.41 -9.38
N ASN A 12 -24.50 -44.93 -8.32
CA ASN A 12 -25.16 -45.63 -7.19
C ASN A 12 -24.58 -46.92 -6.55
N SER A 13 -24.48 -46.95 -5.20
CA SER A 13 -25.53 -47.61 -4.35
C SER A 13 -25.32 -47.57 -2.81
N ASN A 14 -26.44 -47.34 -2.10
CA ASN A 14 -26.93 -47.85 -0.79
C ASN A 14 -26.13 -47.96 0.53
N GLU A 15 -26.76 -47.38 1.58
CA GLU A 15 -26.99 -47.85 2.98
C GLU A 15 -25.87 -48.35 3.94
N ILE A 16 -25.91 -47.84 5.20
CA ILE A 16 -26.09 -48.55 6.50
C ILE A 16 -25.90 -47.51 7.65
N LYS A 17 -26.92 -47.12 8.44
CA LYS A 17 -27.56 -47.77 9.62
C LYS A 17 -26.66 -47.81 10.87
N ASN A 18 -27.09 -47.50 12.11
CA ASN A 18 -28.40 -47.13 12.71
C ASN A 18 -28.22 -45.79 13.52
N ASN A 19 -28.84 -45.41 14.68
CA ASN A 19 -29.75 -46.05 15.64
C ASN A 19 -30.47 -45.06 16.61
N SER A 20 -31.44 -45.59 17.38
CA SER A 20 -32.05 -45.11 18.65
C SER A 20 -33.12 -44.00 18.63
N ASN A 21 -34.22 -44.28 19.35
CA ASN A 21 -35.47 -43.50 19.42
C ASN A 21 -35.56 -42.66 20.70
N SER A 22 -36.45 -41.65 20.74
CA SER A 22 -37.66 -41.73 21.60
C SER A 22 -38.64 -40.54 21.45
N ASN A 23 -39.90 -40.85 21.74
CA ASN A 23 -41.14 -40.05 21.89
C ASN A 23 -40.96 -38.58 22.40
N SER A 24 -41.87 -37.63 22.16
CA SER A 24 -43.35 -37.76 22.13
C SER A 24 -44.09 -36.57 21.46
N ASN A 25 -45.39 -36.80 21.17
CA ASN A 25 -46.57 -35.91 21.16
C ASN A 25 -46.40 -34.36 21.11
N SER A 26 -47.19 -33.58 20.37
CA SER A 26 -48.50 -33.85 19.75
C SER A 26 -48.81 -32.96 18.53
N ASN A 27 -49.60 -33.51 17.60
CA ASN A 27 -50.21 -32.83 16.44
C ASN A 27 -51.61 -32.29 16.84
N SER A 28 -52.06 -31.08 16.50
CA SER A 28 -52.50 -30.52 15.19
C SER A 28 -54.02 -30.52 15.03
N ASP A 29 -54.60 -29.40 14.59
CA ASP A 29 -55.93 -29.27 13.96
C ASP A 29 -55.95 -27.93 13.19
N LEU A 30 -56.59 -27.74 12.02
CA LEU A 30 -57.49 -28.61 11.24
C LEU A 30 -57.23 -28.45 9.71
N ASN A 31 -57.60 -29.47 8.92
CA ASN A 31 -57.48 -29.47 7.45
C ASN A 31 -58.71 -28.89 6.72
N LYS A 32 -58.49 -28.37 5.50
CA LYS A 32 -59.20 -28.67 4.22
C LYS A 32 -58.52 -27.88 3.08
N ASN A 33 -57.92 -28.50 2.06
CA ASN A 33 -58.53 -29.20 0.91
C ASN A 33 -59.42 -28.30 0.04
N GLU A 34 -58.98 -27.93 -1.18
CA GLU A 34 -59.35 -28.70 -2.39
C GLU A 34 -58.59 -28.38 -3.70
N ASN A 35 -58.63 -29.38 -4.58
CA ASN A 35 -58.12 -29.62 -5.93
C ASN A 35 -57.97 -28.50 -7.01
N LYS A 36 -56.85 -28.64 -7.74
CA LYS A 36 -56.68 -28.64 -9.23
C LYS A 36 -56.68 -27.33 -10.05
N ASN A 37 -55.85 -27.40 -11.11
CA ASN A 37 -55.67 -26.41 -12.18
C ASN A 37 -56.81 -26.49 -13.22
N GLU A 38 -57.05 -25.41 -13.98
CA GLU A 38 -56.95 -25.45 -15.46
C GLU A 38 -56.84 -24.06 -16.13
N ASN A 39 -56.05 -24.02 -17.21
CA ASN A 39 -56.08 -23.17 -18.41
C ASN A 39 -56.38 -21.64 -18.36
N GLN A 40 -55.34 -20.89 -18.76
CA GLN A 40 -55.34 -19.72 -19.67
C GLN A 40 -56.70 -19.08 -20.06
N ASN A 41 -56.87 -17.78 -19.78
CA ASN A 41 -57.03 -16.80 -20.86
C ASN A 41 -56.78 -15.32 -20.45
N GLN A 42 -56.73 -14.47 -21.47
CA GLN A 42 -56.34 -13.04 -21.43
C GLN A 42 -57.37 -12.14 -20.72
N ASN A 43 -56.91 -11.17 -19.91
CA ASN A 43 -57.01 -9.73 -20.21
C ASN A 43 -56.72 -8.84 -18.99
N GLU A 44 -56.25 -7.62 -19.29
CA GLU A 44 -55.92 -6.56 -18.34
C GLU A 44 -57.18 -5.97 -17.69
N ASN A 45 -57.16 -5.75 -16.38
CA ASN A 45 -57.16 -4.41 -15.75
C ASN A 45 -57.64 -4.46 -14.29
N ASN A 46 -56.72 -4.23 -13.35
CA ASN A 46 -56.92 -3.55 -12.06
C ASN A 46 -55.58 -3.53 -11.29
N GLU A 47 -54.60 -2.81 -11.82
CA GLU A 47 -53.41 -2.47 -11.02
C GLU A 47 -53.79 -1.38 -10.01
N ASN A 48 -53.76 -1.71 -8.72
CA ASN A 48 -53.51 -0.73 -7.68
C ASN A 48 -52.94 -1.39 -6.41
N GLU A 49 -52.21 -0.58 -5.64
CA GLU A 49 -51.78 -0.85 -4.27
C GLU A 49 -50.91 -2.10 -4.00
N ASN A 50 -49.65 -2.02 -4.42
CA ASN A 50 -48.54 -2.44 -3.54
C ASN A 50 -47.23 -1.70 -3.87
N SER A 51 -47.15 -0.42 -3.52
CA SER A 51 -45.91 0.37 -3.63
C SER A 51 -45.31 0.66 -2.26
N GLN A 52 -44.09 0.19 -2.03
CA GLN A 52 -43.34 0.52 -0.81
C GLN A 52 -42.96 2.02 -0.80
N PRO A 53 -42.93 2.69 0.37
CA PRO A 53 -42.56 4.09 0.47
C PRO A 53 -41.09 4.28 0.07
N LYS A 54 -40.86 4.89 -1.10
CA LYS A 54 -39.52 5.28 -1.55
C LYS A 54 -38.95 6.33 -0.60
N VAL A 55 -37.78 6.06 -0.01
CA VAL A 55 -37.04 7.02 0.81
C VAL A 55 -36.25 7.95 -0.11
N TYR A 56 -36.63 9.23 -0.18
CA TYR A 56 -36.15 10.15 -1.22
C TYR A 56 -34.87 10.97 -0.87
N LEU A 57 -34.30 10.84 0.34
CA LEU A 57 -33.36 11.86 0.88
C LEU A 57 -32.19 11.31 1.74
N GLU A 58 -31.60 10.17 1.40
CA GLU A 58 -30.47 9.60 2.16
C GLU A 58 -29.12 10.32 1.96
N ASN A 59 -28.94 11.06 0.86
CA ASN A 59 -27.66 11.67 0.43
C ASN A 59 -26.99 12.60 1.47
N LYS A 60 -27.74 13.10 2.46
CA LYS A 60 -27.16 13.89 3.58
C LYS A 60 -26.31 13.04 4.54
N ILE A 61 -26.52 11.72 4.58
CA ILE A 61 -25.71 10.78 5.35
C ILE A 61 -24.41 10.50 4.58
N GLU A 62 -24.51 10.21 3.28
CA GLU A 62 -23.35 10.00 2.40
C GLU A 62 -22.36 11.18 2.45
N MET A 63 -22.83 12.43 2.31
CA MET A 63 -21.94 13.60 2.34
C MET A 63 -21.21 13.78 3.68
N LYS A 64 -21.84 13.43 4.81
CA LYS A 64 -21.16 13.44 6.11
C LYS A 64 -20.14 12.32 6.27
N GLN A 65 -20.45 11.12 5.75
CA GLN A 65 -19.54 9.99 5.76
C GLN A 65 -18.33 10.24 4.84
N ASN A 66 -18.55 10.79 3.64
CA ASN A 66 -17.49 11.14 2.69
C ASN A 66 -16.53 12.20 3.25
N ASN A 67 -17.03 13.24 3.93
CA ASN A 67 -16.16 14.23 4.57
C ASN A 67 -15.30 13.61 5.69
N LYS A 68 -15.89 12.78 6.56
CA LYS A 68 -15.17 12.07 7.62
C LYS A 68 -14.12 11.10 7.06
N PHE A 69 -14.44 10.39 5.98
CA PHE A 69 -13.50 9.54 5.26
C PHE A 69 -12.33 10.35 4.67
N LEU A 70 -12.59 11.51 4.08
CA LEU A 70 -11.56 12.43 3.57
C LEU A 70 -10.67 13.02 4.68
N GLU A 71 -11.16 13.11 5.93
CA GLU A 71 -10.37 13.50 7.10
C GLU A 71 -9.49 12.32 7.58
N GLU A 72 -10.06 11.13 7.75
CA GLU A 72 -9.33 9.91 8.12
C GLU A 72 -8.23 9.54 7.10
N MET A 73 -8.46 9.78 5.81
CA MET A 73 -7.44 9.63 4.77
C MET A 73 -6.28 10.63 4.93
N LYS A 74 -6.56 11.88 5.32
CA LYS A 74 -5.51 12.88 5.57
C LYS A 74 -4.65 12.49 6.77
N GLU A 75 -5.26 12.08 7.88
CA GLU A 75 -4.53 11.66 9.08
C GLU A 75 -3.56 10.49 8.79
N VAL A 76 -4.01 9.45 8.07
CA VAL A 76 -3.16 8.29 7.74
C VAL A 76 -2.08 8.65 6.70
N SER A 77 -2.31 9.63 5.82
CA SER A 77 -1.35 10.00 4.77
C SER A 77 -0.05 10.66 5.29
N HIS A 78 -0.03 11.16 6.53
CA HIS A 78 1.16 11.78 7.12
C HIS A 78 2.33 10.81 7.34
N GLU A 79 2.09 9.50 7.51
CA GLU A 79 3.16 8.51 7.59
C GLU A 79 3.49 7.91 6.21
N SER A 80 4.51 8.41 5.52
CA SER A 80 4.97 7.81 4.26
C SER A 80 5.24 6.31 4.38
N TRP A 81 4.69 5.54 3.44
CA TRP A 81 5.03 4.12 3.23
C TRP A 81 6.19 3.97 2.22
N LYS A 82 6.42 4.99 1.37
CA LYS A 82 7.47 5.00 0.34
C LYS A 82 8.86 5.14 0.97
N ILE A 83 9.76 4.27 0.54
CA ILE A 83 11.18 4.27 0.95
C ILE A 83 11.87 5.48 0.30
N GLN A 84 12.29 6.45 1.11
CA GLN A 84 12.83 7.74 0.65
C GLN A 84 14.22 7.62 0.00
N SER A 85 15.05 6.69 0.48
CA SER A 85 16.36 6.38 -0.10
C SER A 85 16.58 4.87 -0.09
N ARG A 86 17.00 4.29 -1.22
CA ARG A 86 17.29 2.86 -1.36
C ARG A 86 18.80 2.65 -1.47
N LYS A 87 19.50 2.69 -0.34
CA LYS A 87 20.89 2.23 -0.25
C LYS A 87 20.95 0.74 -0.56
N LYS A 88 21.85 0.33 -1.45
CA LYS A 88 22.09 -1.06 -1.86
C LYS A 88 23.51 -1.46 -1.54
N THR A 89 23.70 -2.73 -1.20
CA THR A 89 25.03 -3.30 -1.15
C THR A 89 25.55 -3.48 -2.58
N LYS A 90 26.66 -2.84 -2.94
CA LYS A 90 27.30 -2.95 -4.28
C LYS A 90 28.48 -3.92 -4.32
N SER A 91 29.06 -4.23 -3.17
CA SER A 91 30.20 -5.15 -3.08
C SER A 91 30.36 -5.76 -1.67
N ALA A 92 31.13 -6.84 -1.59
CA ALA A 92 31.43 -7.57 -0.38
C ALA A 92 32.93 -7.89 -0.28
N ILE A 93 33.50 -7.74 0.91
CA ILE A 93 34.87 -8.13 1.26
C ILE A 93 34.75 -9.28 2.27
N LEU A 94 35.34 -10.43 1.95
CA LEU A 94 35.26 -11.65 2.76
C LEU A 94 36.62 -11.94 3.40
N ASN A 95 36.80 -11.49 4.64
CA ASN A 95 38.04 -11.68 5.40
C ASN A 95 37.95 -12.97 6.20
N LEU A 96 38.84 -13.92 5.91
CA LEU A 96 39.00 -15.16 6.65
C LEU A 96 40.37 -15.15 7.34
N CYS A 97 40.37 -15.10 8.67
CA CYS A 97 41.58 -15.16 9.49
C CYS A 97 41.56 -16.45 10.31
N LEU A 98 41.98 -17.55 9.67
CA LEU A 98 41.79 -18.93 10.13
C LEU A 98 43.09 -19.66 10.50
N ASN A 99 44.23 -19.33 9.88
CA ASN A 99 45.57 -19.88 10.20
C ASN A 99 45.56 -21.40 10.48
N ILE A 100 45.03 -22.16 9.50
CA ILE A 100 44.58 -23.55 9.70
C ILE A 100 45.70 -24.42 10.28
N GLY A 101 45.40 -25.08 11.40
CA GLY A 101 46.34 -25.95 12.13
C GLY A 101 47.07 -25.28 13.30
N VAL A 102 46.94 -23.96 13.49
CA VAL A 102 47.59 -23.22 14.59
C VAL A 102 46.56 -22.41 15.37
N ASP A 103 46.21 -22.89 16.57
CA ASP A 103 45.26 -22.23 17.46
C ASP A 103 45.83 -20.93 18.09
N PRO A 104 45.03 -19.85 18.20
CA PRO A 104 45.48 -18.60 18.79
C PRO A 104 45.60 -18.68 20.33
N PRO A 105 46.55 -17.94 20.93
CA PRO A 105 47.01 -18.13 22.32
C PRO A 105 46.00 -17.78 23.44
N ASP A 106 44.79 -17.33 23.13
CA ASP A 106 43.72 -17.05 24.10
C ASP A 106 42.40 -17.83 23.84
N VAL A 107 42.48 -18.87 23.00
CA VAL A 107 41.38 -19.81 22.70
C VAL A 107 41.81 -21.24 23.08
N GLU A 108 41.46 -21.67 24.29
CA GLU A 108 41.52 -23.10 24.66
C GLU A 108 40.34 -23.84 24.00
N LYS A 109 40.62 -24.73 23.05
CA LYS A 109 39.62 -25.60 22.43
C LYS A 109 39.49 -26.92 23.21
N PRO A 110 38.27 -27.38 23.55
CA PRO A 110 38.08 -28.71 24.12
C PRO A 110 38.31 -29.80 23.06
N ASP A 111 38.67 -31.01 23.49
CA ASP A 111 38.64 -32.20 22.64
C ASP A 111 37.46 -33.10 23.06
N PRO A 112 36.49 -33.40 22.18
CA PRO A 112 36.29 -32.86 20.82
C PRO A 112 35.62 -31.47 20.79
N CYS A 113 35.98 -30.66 19.78
CA CYS A 113 35.39 -29.34 19.50
C CYS A 113 34.68 -29.29 18.13
N SER A 114 33.95 -28.19 17.88
CA SER A 114 33.48 -27.78 16.56
C SER A 114 34.67 -27.48 15.62
N ILE A 115 34.71 -28.15 14.47
CA ILE A 115 35.84 -28.12 13.52
C ILE A 115 35.44 -27.62 12.12
N LEU A 116 34.18 -27.78 11.71
CA LEU A 116 33.76 -27.42 10.34
C LEU A 116 33.71 -25.89 10.17
N GLU A 117 34.27 -25.40 9.07
CA GLU A 117 34.22 -23.99 8.63
C GLU A 117 33.53 -23.96 7.26
N CYS A 118 32.43 -23.22 7.12
CA CYS A 118 31.60 -23.17 5.91
C CYS A 118 31.18 -24.55 5.36
N TRP A 119 30.96 -25.51 6.27
CA TRP A 119 30.66 -26.93 6.01
C TRP A 119 31.82 -27.80 5.48
N ILE A 120 33.04 -27.26 5.44
CA ILE A 120 34.26 -28.00 5.10
C ILE A 120 35.00 -28.38 6.38
N ASN A 121 35.57 -29.58 6.44
CA ASN A 121 36.54 -29.92 7.48
C ASN A 121 37.93 -29.40 7.06
N PRO A 122 38.50 -28.36 7.70
CA PRO A 122 39.80 -27.83 7.31
C PRO A 122 40.94 -28.84 7.47
N LEU A 123 40.78 -29.85 8.35
CA LEU A 123 41.79 -30.88 8.65
C LEU A 123 41.76 -32.07 7.67
N SER A 124 40.80 -32.15 6.75
CA SER A 124 40.76 -33.22 5.72
C SER A 124 41.50 -32.86 4.42
N LEU A 125 42.02 -31.63 4.33
CA LEU A 125 42.73 -31.08 3.18
C LEU A 125 44.08 -30.50 3.63
N ASN A 126 44.95 -30.18 2.67
CA ASN A 126 46.11 -29.33 2.93
C ASN A 126 45.63 -27.90 3.24
N GLU A 127 46.22 -27.26 4.26
CA GLU A 127 45.93 -25.90 4.77
C GLU A 127 45.55 -24.88 3.68
N GLN A 128 46.40 -24.73 2.65
CA GLN A 128 46.16 -23.75 1.58
C GLN A 128 44.94 -24.10 0.71
N LYS A 129 44.68 -25.38 0.50
CA LYS A 129 43.50 -25.88 -0.24
C LYS A 129 42.23 -25.80 0.62
N ALA A 130 42.34 -26.06 1.92
CA ALA A 130 41.25 -25.86 2.87
C ALA A 130 40.81 -24.39 2.89
N LEU A 131 41.76 -23.47 3.09
CA LEU A 131 41.50 -22.04 3.16
C LEU A 131 40.86 -21.49 1.87
N SER A 132 41.37 -21.89 0.69
CA SER A 132 40.77 -21.53 -0.60
C SER A 132 39.34 -22.09 -0.73
N ALA A 133 39.13 -23.37 -0.42
CA ALA A 133 37.82 -23.99 -0.56
C ALA A 133 36.77 -23.40 0.41
N ILE A 134 37.17 -22.99 1.62
CA ILE A 134 36.33 -22.27 2.57
C ILE A 134 35.97 -20.88 2.00
N GLY A 135 36.95 -20.14 1.46
CA GLY A 135 36.73 -18.84 0.80
C GLY A 135 35.75 -18.91 -0.37
N ASP A 136 35.98 -19.83 -1.31
CA ASP A 136 35.12 -20.05 -2.47
C ASP A 136 33.71 -20.48 -2.05
N THR A 137 33.59 -21.33 -1.03
CA THR A 137 32.30 -21.77 -0.49
C THR A 137 31.55 -20.63 0.20
N LEU A 138 32.21 -19.79 0.98
CA LEU A 138 31.59 -18.61 1.60
C LEU A 138 31.12 -17.61 0.54
N GLU A 139 31.91 -17.39 -0.51
CA GLU A 139 31.51 -16.54 -1.64
C GLU A 139 30.29 -17.12 -2.37
N GLU A 140 30.25 -18.43 -2.62
CA GLU A 140 29.05 -19.10 -3.14
C GLU A 140 27.83 -18.94 -2.24
N GLN A 141 27.99 -19.07 -0.92
CA GLN A 141 26.88 -18.92 0.02
C GLN A 141 26.30 -17.51 -0.02
N TYR A 142 27.14 -16.45 -0.05
CA TYR A 142 26.66 -15.08 -0.20
C TYR A 142 26.08 -14.78 -1.59
N LYS A 143 26.65 -15.33 -2.67
CA LYS A 143 26.11 -15.23 -4.04
C LYS A 143 24.66 -15.71 -4.16
N ARG A 144 24.22 -16.66 -3.32
CA ARG A 144 22.81 -17.13 -3.27
C ARG A 144 21.84 -16.04 -2.82
N TRP A 145 22.29 -15.10 -1.99
CA TRP A 145 21.50 -13.94 -1.55
C TRP A 145 21.64 -12.75 -2.49
N GLN A 146 22.84 -12.51 -3.03
CA GLN A 146 23.11 -11.44 -3.98
C GLN A 146 24.21 -11.82 -4.97
N SER A 147 23.82 -12.27 -6.17
CA SER A 147 24.75 -12.71 -7.22
C SER A 147 25.31 -11.58 -8.09
N LYS A 148 24.77 -10.36 -8.00
CA LYS A 148 25.12 -9.24 -8.91
C LYS A 148 26.14 -8.24 -8.34
N ILE A 149 26.74 -8.52 -7.20
CA ILE A 149 27.75 -7.66 -6.56
C ILE A 149 29.16 -8.21 -6.75
N ARG A 150 30.17 -7.35 -6.55
CA ARG A 150 31.58 -7.77 -6.58
C ARG A 150 31.96 -8.37 -5.22
N TYR A 151 32.58 -9.54 -5.24
CA TYR A 151 33.17 -10.17 -4.07
C TYR A 151 34.70 -10.09 -4.17
N GLU A 152 35.37 -9.82 -3.04
CA GLU A 152 36.83 -9.91 -2.90
C GLU A 152 37.13 -10.80 -1.68
N GLN A 153 37.74 -11.97 -1.93
CA GLN A 153 38.19 -12.87 -0.87
C GLN A 153 39.54 -12.41 -0.32
N LEU A 154 39.67 -12.36 1.00
CA LEU A 154 40.90 -12.03 1.70
C LEU A 154 41.22 -13.16 2.67
N LEU A 155 42.07 -14.08 2.21
CA LEU A 155 42.48 -15.31 2.89
C LEU A 155 43.76 -15.04 3.70
N ASP A 156 43.69 -15.24 5.02
CA ASP A 156 44.70 -14.86 6.02
C ASP A 156 45.44 -13.54 5.66
N PRO A 157 44.72 -12.40 5.58
CA PRO A 157 45.25 -11.19 4.98
C PRO A 157 46.20 -10.43 5.90
N SER A 158 47.18 -9.77 5.28
CA SER A 158 47.95 -8.70 5.92
C SER A 158 47.18 -7.38 5.95
N VAL A 159 47.52 -6.51 6.90
CA VAL A 159 46.89 -5.18 7.07
C VAL A 159 46.98 -4.32 5.81
N ASP A 160 48.08 -4.42 5.04
CA ASP A 160 48.22 -3.73 3.75
C ASP A 160 47.21 -4.21 2.71
N ASN A 161 46.90 -5.51 2.68
CA ASN A 161 45.95 -6.09 1.73
C ASN A 161 44.52 -5.69 2.10
N LEU A 162 44.16 -5.84 3.38
CA LEU A 162 42.92 -5.35 3.98
C LEU A 162 42.65 -3.87 3.63
N LYS A 163 43.64 -3.00 3.87
CA LYS A 163 43.54 -1.56 3.63
C LYS A 163 43.37 -1.22 2.14
N LYS A 164 44.08 -1.90 1.25
CA LYS A 164 43.93 -1.74 -0.21
C LYS A 164 42.51 -2.14 -0.66
N ALA A 165 42.04 -3.30 -0.26
CA ALA A 165 40.71 -3.83 -0.57
C ALA A 165 39.59 -2.88 -0.11
N CYS A 166 39.60 -2.45 1.15
CA CYS A 166 38.59 -1.52 1.68
C CYS A 166 38.55 -0.20 0.89
N ILE A 167 39.69 0.44 0.65
CA ILE A 167 39.76 1.72 -0.10
C ILE A 167 39.38 1.53 -1.58
N GLN A 168 39.72 0.39 -2.19
CA GLN A 168 39.28 0.00 -3.53
C GLN A 168 37.75 -0.11 -3.60
N HIS A 169 37.15 -0.85 -2.68
CA HIS A 169 35.71 -1.10 -2.64
C HIS A 169 34.89 0.14 -2.24
N GLN A 170 35.43 1.01 -1.38
CA GLN A 170 34.89 2.34 -1.08
C GLN A 170 34.74 3.18 -2.36
N ARG A 171 35.82 3.29 -3.16
CA ARG A 171 35.81 4.04 -4.43
C ARG A 171 34.87 3.43 -5.47
N LEU A 172 34.81 2.11 -5.55
CA LEU A 172 33.92 1.40 -6.49
C LEU A 172 32.44 1.50 -6.11
N SER A 173 32.12 1.65 -4.82
CA SER A 173 30.72 1.65 -4.36
C SER A 173 30.04 3.02 -4.47
N GLN A 174 30.77 4.14 -4.54
CA GLN A 174 30.20 5.49 -4.70
C GLN A 174 29.15 5.81 -3.61
N ASN A 175 29.57 5.81 -2.35
CA ASN A 175 28.77 6.01 -1.13
C ASN A 175 27.62 5.00 -0.89
N GLU A 176 27.45 3.99 -1.75
CA GLU A 176 26.57 2.85 -1.51
C GLU A 176 27.20 1.81 -0.57
N ARG A 177 26.39 0.87 -0.08
CA ARG A 177 26.74 -0.01 1.04
C ARG A 177 27.78 -1.06 0.63
N ILE A 178 28.69 -1.38 1.54
CA ILE A 178 29.66 -2.49 1.43
C ILE A 178 29.36 -3.53 2.50
N LEU A 179 29.35 -4.81 2.14
CA LEU A 179 29.42 -5.91 3.11
C LEU A 179 30.89 -6.13 3.49
N PHE A 180 31.18 -6.11 4.79
CA PHE A 180 32.47 -6.52 5.33
C PHE A 180 32.23 -7.72 6.24
N HIS A 181 32.60 -8.90 5.76
CA HIS A 181 32.60 -10.11 6.57
C HIS A 181 34.00 -10.33 7.15
N PHE A 182 34.07 -10.71 8.42
CA PHE A 182 35.29 -11.09 9.12
C PHE A 182 35.02 -12.33 9.98
N ASN A 183 35.67 -13.43 9.66
CA ASN A 183 35.81 -14.61 10.53
C ASN A 183 37.21 -14.55 11.18
N GLY A 184 37.25 -14.61 12.51
CA GLY A 184 38.45 -14.43 13.32
C GLY A 184 38.89 -15.67 14.11
N HIS A 185 38.61 -16.88 13.66
CA HIS A 185 38.82 -18.09 14.49
C HIS A 185 40.29 -18.55 14.65
N GLY A 186 41.20 -18.09 13.79
CA GLY A 186 42.65 -18.36 13.86
C GLY A 186 43.48 -17.25 14.50
N VAL A 187 42.84 -16.20 15.01
CA VAL A 187 43.48 -15.01 15.59
C VAL A 187 42.99 -14.76 17.02
N PRO A 188 43.73 -13.98 17.85
CA PRO A 188 43.32 -13.70 19.22
C PRO A 188 41.98 -12.94 19.30
N LYS A 189 41.34 -12.96 20.47
CA LYS A 189 40.04 -12.30 20.67
C LYS A 189 40.18 -10.76 20.60
N PRO A 190 39.12 -10.02 20.19
CA PRO A 190 39.14 -8.57 20.08
C PRO A 190 39.53 -7.87 21.39
N THR A 191 40.26 -6.76 21.28
CA THR A 191 40.84 -6.09 22.46
C THR A 191 39.88 -5.08 23.09
N LYS A 192 40.17 -4.67 24.34
CA LYS A 192 39.45 -3.56 25.01
C LYS A 192 39.65 -2.20 24.31
N ASN A 193 40.69 -2.06 23.49
CA ASN A 193 40.96 -0.87 22.68
C ASN A 193 40.12 -0.86 21.38
N ARG A 194 39.29 -1.89 21.16
CA ARG A 194 38.45 -2.08 19.97
C ARG A 194 39.27 -2.43 18.71
N GLU A 195 40.32 -3.24 18.90
CA GLU A 195 41.14 -3.77 17.80
C GLU A 195 40.67 -5.17 17.38
N LEU A 196 40.72 -5.42 16.07
CA LEU A 196 40.68 -6.75 15.46
C LEU A 196 42.11 -7.19 15.10
N TRP A 197 42.35 -8.49 15.02
CA TRP A 197 43.66 -9.05 14.73
C TRP A 197 43.76 -9.60 13.31
N PHE A 198 44.89 -9.34 12.66
CA PHE A 198 45.25 -9.78 11.30
C PHE A 198 46.70 -10.30 11.30
N PHE A 199 47.23 -10.73 10.15
CA PHE A 199 48.60 -11.27 10.07
C PHE A 199 49.62 -10.21 9.61
N ASN A 200 50.89 -10.45 9.90
CA ASN A 200 51.99 -9.87 9.13
C ASN A 200 52.23 -10.69 7.83
N GLN A 201 53.00 -10.15 6.89
CA GLN A 201 53.24 -10.78 5.57
C GLN A 201 53.95 -12.15 5.63
N ASN A 202 54.50 -12.52 6.80
CA ASN A 202 55.27 -13.75 7.02
C ASN A 202 54.55 -14.75 7.97
N TYR A 203 53.32 -14.46 8.40
CA TYR A 203 52.54 -15.27 9.36
C TYR A 203 53.23 -15.52 10.72
N THR A 204 54.18 -14.67 11.12
CA THR A 204 54.93 -14.82 12.38
C THR A 204 54.36 -14.02 13.55
N GLN A 205 53.49 -13.05 13.30
CA GLN A 205 52.90 -12.18 14.32
C GLN A 205 51.47 -11.78 13.97
N TYR A 206 50.62 -11.74 14.99
CA TYR A 206 49.32 -11.08 14.93
C TYR A 206 49.48 -9.56 15.05
N ILE A 207 48.85 -8.81 14.15
CA ILE A 207 48.89 -7.35 14.10
C ILE A 207 47.49 -6.80 14.46
N PRO A 208 47.38 -5.92 15.46
CA PRO A 208 46.10 -5.31 15.83
C PRO A 208 45.78 -4.14 14.88
N VAL A 209 44.51 -4.01 14.48
CA VAL A 209 43.97 -2.92 13.66
C VAL A 209 42.71 -2.38 14.33
N SER A 210 42.61 -1.07 14.52
CA SER A 210 41.45 -0.50 15.20
C SER A 210 40.20 -0.55 14.31
N ILE A 211 39.04 -0.90 14.87
CA ILE A 211 37.76 -0.88 14.14
C ILE A 211 37.45 0.49 13.54
N TYR A 212 37.93 1.58 14.16
CA TYR A 212 37.80 2.94 13.64
C TYR A 212 38.57 3.16 12.32
N GLU A 213 39.73 2.52 12.14
CA GLU A 213 40.48 2.59 10.88
C GLU A 213 39.74 1.83 9.78
N ILE A 214 39.25 0.62 10.09
CA ILE A 214 38.47 -0.21 9.15
C ILE A 214 37.22 0.54 8.69
N LEU A 215 36.45 1.14 9.61
CA LEU A 215 35.28 1.97 9.27
C LEU A 215 35.66 3.20 8.42
N THR A 216 36.83 3.79 8.67
CA THR A 216 37.35 4.91 7.86
C THR A 216 37.71 4.46 6.43
N TRP A 217 38.27 3.26 6.26
CA TRP A 217 38.59 2.70 4.94
C TRP A 217 37.34 2.22 4.17
N LEU A 218 36.28 1.81 4.87
CA LEU A 218 34.99 1.43 4.27
C LEU A 218 34.12 2.65 3.88
N GLY A 219 34.29 3.80 4.54
CA GLY A 219 33.51 5.02 4.27
C GLY A 219 32.16 5.06 4.98
N ASN A 220 31.20 5.83 4.45
CA ASN A 220 29.99 6.25 5.19
C ASN A 220 28.82 5.24 5.17
N SER A 221 28.97 4.04 4.59
CA SER A 221 27.88 3.07 4.42
C SER A 221 28.39 1.62 4.39
N ALA A 222 28.17 0.85 5.45
CA ALA A 222 28.63 -0.54 5.50
C ALA A 222 27.76 -1.44 6.40
N ILE A 223 27.66 -2.72 6.05
CA ILE A 223 27.16 -3.80 6.91
C ILE A 223 28.32 -4.72 7.28
N LEU A 224 28.56 -4.88 8.58
CA LEU A 224 29.67 -5.66 9.12
C LEU A 224 29.13 -6.93 9.79
N VAL A 225 29.67 -8.08 9.38
CA VAL A 225 29.42 -9.39 10.01
C VAL A 225 30.74 -9.84 10.63
N LEU A 226 30.83 -9.83 11.96
CA LEU A 226 32.08 -10.08 12.69
C LEU A 226 31.96 -11.39 13.49
N ASP A 227 32.23 -12.52 12.84
CA ASP A 227 32.20 -13.85 13.46
C ASP A 227 33.50 -14.08 14.28
N CYS A 228 33.43 -13.69 15.55
CA CYS A 228 34.49 -13.85 16.53
C CYS A 228 33.94 -13.77 17.96
N ALA A 229 34.59 -14.44 18.91
CA ALA A 229 34.25 -14.33 20.33
C ALA A 229 34.46 -12.88 20.84
N LYS A 230 33.67 -12.44 21.83
CA LYS A 230 33.80 -11.10 22.48
C LYS A 230 33.69 -9.89 21.52
N ALA A 231 33.02 -10.06 20.38
CA ALA A 231 32.71 -8.98 19.43
C ALA A 231 31.94 -7.80 20.04
N ASP A 232 31.31 -7.98 21.22
CA ASP A 232 30.67 -6.92 22.00
C ASP A 232 31.58 -5.72 22.32
N LEU A 233 32.89 -5.95 22.40
CA LEU A 233 33.89 -4.92 22.67
C LEU A 233 33.97 -3.86 21.55
N LEU A 234 33.57 -4.23 20.33
CA LEU A 234 33.60 -3.39 19.14
C LEU A 234 32.33 -2.52 19.02
N ALA A 235 31.21 -2.99 19.60
CA ALA A 235 29.89 -2.34 19.54
C ALA A 235 29.88 -0.82 19.84
N PRO A 236 30.63 -0.28 20.81
CA PRO A 236 30.60 1.15 21.11
C PRO A 236 31.07 2.06 19.97
N ALA A 237 31.92 1.59 19.06
CA ALA A 237 32.40 2.39 17.92
C ALA A 237 31.24 2.83 17.00
N PHE A 238 30.25 1.95 16.84
CA PHE A 238 29.06 2.15 16.01
C PHE A 238 27.97 3.00 16.68
N LEU A 239 27.99 3.09 18.02
CA LEU A 239 27.01 3.83 18.83
C LEU A 239 27.50 5.24 19.20
N SER A 240 28.79 5.53 18.99
CA SER A 240 29.42 6.75 19.49
C SER A 240 29.00 8.02 18.73
N LYS A 241 28.58 9.05 19.47
CA LYS A 241 28.50 10.44 18.98
C LYS A 241 29.88 11.04 18.65
N GLU A 242 30.96 10.31 18.89
CA GLU A 242 32.33 10.71 18.54
C GLU A 242 32.53 10.82 17.02
N ASN A 243 31.67 10.18 16.22
CA ASN A 243 31.54 10.48 14.79
C ASN A 243 31.33 11.98 14.52
N THR A 244 30.65 12.72 15.41
CA THR A 244 30.44 14.18 15.26
C THR A 244 31.70 15.00 15.56
N ILE A 245 32.70 14.48 16.28
CA ILE A 245 33.93 15.24 16.60
C ILE A 245 34.85 15.36 15.36
N LEU A 246 34.86 14.33 14.50
CA LEU A 246 35.55 14.36 13.20
C LEU A 246 34.79 15.17 12.12
N ASN A 247 33.51 15.49 12.31
CA ASN A 247 32.69 16.25 11.35
C ASN A 247 33.03 17.76 11.31
N SER A 248 34.09 18.21 11.97
CA SER A 248 34.46 19.63 12.06
C SER A 248 35.03 20.21 10.75
N VAL A 249 35.42 19.38 9.77
CA VAL A 249 36.02 19.84 8.50
C VAL A 249 35.54 19.00 7.29
N ASN A 250 34.24 19.11 6.97
CA ASN A 250 33.52 18.81 5.70
C ASN A 250 32.39 17.76 5.78
N SER A 251 31.30 18.05 5.05
CA SER A 251 30.13 17.21 4.71
C SER A 251 29.30 16.59 5.85
N GLU A 252 28.03 16.99 5.91
CA GLU A 252 27.02 16.52 6.88
C GLU A 252 26.41 15.14 6.52
N GLU A 253 27.20 14.19 6.01
CA GLU A 253 26.68 12.85 5.66
C GLU A 253 26.46 11.97 6.91
N GLU A 254 25.21 11.54 7.15
CA GLU A 254 24.91 10.53 8.17
C GLU A 254 25.52 9.17 7.80
N LYS A 255 26.44 8.69 8.64
CA LYS A 255 27.08 7.38 8.49
C LYS A 255 26.08 6.25 8.80
N ASP A 256 25.88 5.38 7.84
CA ASP A 256 24.96 4.24 7.93
C ASP A 256 25.74 2.93 8.13
N TYR A 257 26.09 2.66 9.38
CA TYR A 257 26.71 1.41 9.76
C TYR A 257 25.70 0.43 10.37
N ILE A 258 25.76 -0.81 9.90
CA ILE A 258 25.07 -1.95 10.48
C ILE A 258 26.13 -2.92 11.01
N LEU A 259 25.97 -3.41 12.23
CA LEU A 259 26.80 -4.48 12.81
C LEU A 259 25.95 -5.71 13.12
N LEU A 260 26.52 -6.89 12.88
CA LEU A 260 26.00 -8.19 13.28
C LEU A 260 27.14 -9.00 13.90
N ALA A 261 26.91 -9.53 15.10
CA ALA A 261 27.94 -10.20 15.89
C ALA A 261 27.37 -11.38 16.70
N PRO A 262 28.17 -12.45 16.95
CA PRO A 262 27.69 -13.73 17.45
C PRO A 262 27.39 -13.74 18.95
N CYS A 263 28.20 -13.11 19.79
CA CYS A 263 28.11 -13.23 21.26
C CYS A 263 28.22 -11.87 21.98
N GLN A 264 27.52 -11.72 23.11
CA GLN A 264 27.53 -10.54 23.97
C GLN A 264 28.62 -10.61 25.07
N LYS A 265 28.66 -9.58 25.92
CA LYS A 265 29.61 -9.40 27.03
C LYS A 265 29.93 -10.67 27.79
N LYS A 266 31.19 -11.09 27.72
CA LYS A 266 31.79 -12.26 28.40
C LYS A 266 31.35 -13.64 27.88
N GLN A 267 30.64 -13.72 26.75
CA GLN A 267 30.39 -14.99 26.07
C GLN A 267 31.49 -15.27 25.04
N ASP A 268 31.95 -16.52 25.00
CA ASP A 268 32.76 -17.08 23.92
C ASP A 268 31.87 -17.91 22.96
N LEU A 269 32.39 -18.31 21.80
CA LEU A 269 31.65 -19.03 20.76
C LEU A 269 31.27 -20.47 21.18
N PRO A 270 30.15 -21.05 20.68
CA PRO A 270 29.79 -22.45 20.97
C PRO A 270 30.80 -23.46 20.39
N THR A 271 31.42 -24.27 21.26
CA THR A 271 32.47 -25.23 20.88
C THR A 271 31.96 -26.67 20.65
N ASN A 272 30.65 -26.86 20.46
CA ASN A 272 30.02 -28.19 20.43
C ASN A 272 30.32 -28.92 19.10
N PRO A 273 30.96 -30.11 19.11
CA PRO A 273 31.43 -30.81 17.90
C PRO A 273 30.32 -31.24 16.92
N ARG A 274 29.05 -31.18 17.33
CA ARG A 274 27.89 -31.42 16.46
C ARG A 274 27.55 -30.27 15.52
N PHE A 275 28.24 -29.14 15.66
CA PHE A 275 27.98 -27.90 14.93
C PHE A 275 29.27 -27.38 14.28
N PRO A 276 29.16 -26.61 13.18
CA PRO A 276 30.30 -25.87 12.64
C PRO A 276 30.85 -24.87 13.66
N ALA A 277 32.14 -24.54 13.53
CA ALA A 277 32.79 -23.48 14.29
C ALA A 277 32.24 -22.11 13.85
N ASP A 278 32.03 -21.90 12.55
CA ASP A 278 31.34 -20.74 11.97
C ASP A 278 29.81 -20.85 12.10
N LEU A 279 29.29 -21.24 13.28
CA LEU A 279 27.86 -21.42 13.51
C LEU A 279 27.04 -20.15 13.23
N PHE A 280 27.58 -18.96 13.55
CA PHE A 280 26.90 -17.69 13.28
C PHE A 280 26.87 -17.40 11.79
N THR A 281 28.01 -17.49 11.10
CA THR A 281 28.10 -17.40 9.63
C THR A 281 27.16 -18.41 8.97
N SER A 282 27.26 -19.70 9.31
CA SER A 282 26.39 -20.77 8.82
C SER A 282 24.89 -20.49 9.03
N CYS A 283 24.47 -19.92 10.18
CA CYS A 283 23.10 -19.44 10.36
C CYS A 283 22.74 -18.32 9.37
N LEU A 284 23.61 -17.32 9.20
CA LEU A 284 23.39 -16.16 8.33
C LEU A 284 23.43 -16.50 6.83
N THR A 285 24.23 -17.48 6.42
CA THR A 285 24.52 -17.78 5.01
C THR A 285 23.84 -19.06 4.52
N THR A 286 23.58 -20.01 5.41
CA THR A 286 22.99 -21.34 5.13
C THR A 286 21.92 -21.74 6.18
N PRO A 287 20.87 -20.92 6.36
CA PRO A 287 19.90 -21.06 7.46
C PRO A 287 19.19 -22.41 7.45
N ILE A 288 18.80 -22.93 6.28
CA ILE A 288 18.05 -24.18 6.19
C ILE A 288 18.89 -25.38 6.65
N LYS A 289 20.12 -25.53 6.16
CA LYS A 289 21.02 -26.60 6.59
C LYS A 289 21.32 -26.52 8.09
N THR A 290 21.62 -25.32 8.59
CA THR A 290 21.89 -25.08 10.01
C THR A 290 20.68 -25.39 10.90
N SER A 291 19.47 -25.00 10.47
CA SER A 291 18.25 -25.28 11.22
C SER A 291 17.88 -26.77 11.22
N LEU A 292 18.10 -27.49 10.12
CA LEU A 292 17.85 -28.94 10.05
C LEU A 292 18.77 -29.69 11.02
N LEU A 293 20.08 -29.39 10.97
CA LEU A 293 21.09 -29.94 11.88
C LEU A 293 20.81 -29.61 13.36
N TRP A 294 20.41 -28.37 13.64
CA TRP A 294 20.04 -27.96 15.01
C TRP A 294 18.77 -28.66 15.50
N HIS A 295 17.76 -28.81 14.65
CA HIS A 295 16.50 -29.43 15.01
C HIS A 295 16.67 -30.91 15.36
N THR A 296 17.38 -31.69 14.54
CA THR A 296 17.65 -33.12 14.81
C THR A 296 18.49 -33.34 16.06
N HIS A 297 19.46 -32.47 16.34
CA HIS A 297 20.29 -32.57 17.53
C HIS A 297 19.65 -32.00 18.80
N SER A 298 18.66 -31.10 18.70
CA SER A 298 18.05 -30.43 19.87
C SER A 298 16.71 -31.04 20.28
N ASN A 299 15.83 -31.34 19.31
CA ASN A 299 14.46 -31.77 19.60
C ASN A 299 14.41 -33.22 20.15
N ILE A 300 13.76 -33.40 21.31
CA ILE A 300 13.58 -34.71 21.96
C ILE A 300 12.60 -35.58 21.17
N TYR A 301 11.58 -34.98 20.55
CA TYR A 301 10.62 -35.69 19.69
C TYR A 301 11.30 -36.20 18.42
N SER A 302 12.18 -35.41 17.81
CA SER A 302 13.04 -35.85 16.70
C SER A 302 13.82 -37.11 17.08
N LYS A 303 14.50 -37.14 18.23
CA LYS A 303 15.27 -38.33 18.67
C LYS A 303 14.42 -39.57 18.97
N THR A 304 13.12 -39.42 19.18
CA THR A 304 12.22 -40.55 19.49
C THR A 304 11.48 -41.06 18.26
N LEU A 305 11.06 -40.15 17.37
CA LEU A 305 10.32 -40.45 16.15
C LEU A 305 11.23 -40.74 14.94
N LEU A 306 12.41 -40.12 14.89
CA LEU A 306 13.33 -40.13 13.75
C LEU A 306 14.59 -40.96 14.03
N ASN A 307 14.46 -42.03 14.82
CA ASN A 307 15.53 -42.98 15.17
C ASN A 307 16.27 -43.60 13.96
N ASN A 308 15.68 -43.52 12.76
CA ASN A 308 16.20 -44.10 11.52
C ASN A 308 16.80 -43.04 10.56
N ILE A 309 17.09 -41.82 11.03
CA ILE A 309 17.61 -40.72 10.19
C ILE A 309 18.98 -40.27 10.70
N HIS A 310 19.98 -40.36 9.84
CA HIS A 310 21.33 -39.88 10.09
C HIS A 310 21.49 -38.43 9.63
N VAL A 311 22.55 -37.74 10.09
CA VAL A 311 22.77 -36.32 9.73
C VAL A 311 23.08 -36.18 8.24
N GLU A 312 23.77 -37.18 7.69
CA GLU A 312 24.13 -37.37 6.30
C GLU A 312 22.91 -37.55 5.38
N ASP A 313 21.74 -37.88 5.92
CA ASP A 313 20.48 -37.97 5.15
C ASP A 313 19.88 -36.58 4.89
N LEU A 314 20.17 -35.58 5.72
CA LEU A 314 19.63 -34.21 5.56
C LEU A 314 20.12 -33.54 4.26
N ASP A 315 21.32 -33.87 3.80
CA ASP A 315 21.85 -33.41 2.51
C ASP A 315 21.22 -34.14 1.29
N LYS A 316 20.36 -35.15 1.52
CA LYS A 316 19.64 -35.90 0.47
C LYS A 316 18.21 -35.39 0.21
N ILE A 317 17.75 -34.36 0.94
CA ILE A 317 16.41 -33.76 0.75
C ILE A 317 16.30 -33.17 -0.66
N PRO A 318 15.31 -33.59 -1.50
CA PRO A 318 15.41 -33.38 -2.94
C PRO A 318 15.10 -31.96 -3.45
N GLY A 319 15.75 -31.64 -4.58
CA GLY A 319 15.61 -30.41 -5.37
C GLY A 319 16.52 -29.28 -4.89
N ARG A 320 16.10 -28.02 -5.07
CA ARG A 320 16.94 -26.83 -4.79
C ARG A 320 16.19 -25.74 -4.02
N LEU A 321 16.92 -24.94 -3.26
CA LEU A 321 16.40 -23.82 -2.44
C LEU A 321 15.53 -22.80 -3.21
N MET A 322 15.69 -22.68 -4.53
CA MET A 322 14.90 -21.75 -5.39
C MET A 322 13.67 -22.42 -6.02
N GLU A 323 13.61 -23.75 -6.02
CA GLU A 323 12.58 -24.57 -6.68
C GLU A 323 11.43 -24.85 -5.69
N ARG A 324 10.53 -23.87 -5.49
CA ARG A 324 9.48 -23.90 -4.44
C ARG A 324 8.54 -25.13 -4.43
N HIS A 325 8.52 -25.92 -5.49
CA HIS A 325 7.75 -27.17 -5.60
C HIS A 325 8.55 -28.41 -5.14
N SER A 326 9.85 -28.27 -4.85
CA SER A 326 10.68 -29.30 -4.23
C SER A 326 10.65 -29.15 -2.71
N PRO A 327 10.81 -30.22 -1.91
CA PRO A 327 10.83 -30.14 -0.45
C PRO A 327 11.87 -29.15 0.10
N LEU A 328 13.08 -29.12 -0.47
CA LEU A 328 14.13 -28.18 -0.06
C LEU A 328 13.79 -26.72 -0.39
N GLY A 329 13.15 -26.47 -1.54
CA GLY A 329 12.68 -25.14 -1.94
C GLY A 329 11.43 -24.68 -1.19
N GLU A 330 10.54 -25.61 -0.85
CA GLU A 330 9.36 -25.36 -0.02
C GLU A 330 9.78 -24.98 1.41
N LEU A 331 10.68 -25.75 2.05
CA LEU A 331 11.24 -25.38 3.36
C LEU A 331 11.87 -23.99 3.34
N ASN A 332 12.67 -23.66 2.31
CA ASN A 332 13.26 -22.33 2.18
C ASN A 332 12.22 -21.19 2.05
N TRP A 333 11.11 -21.47 1.38
CA TRP A 333 10.01 -20.52 1.20
C TRP A 333 9.15 -20.37 2.46
N ILE A 334 8.90 -21.45 3.20
CA ILE A 334 8.25 -21.44 4.53
C ILE A 334 9.13 -20.66 5.52
N PHE A 335 10.42 -20.96 5.60
CA PHE A 335 11.39 -20.24 6.45
C PHE A 335 11.41 -18.74 6.14
N THR A 336 11.46 -18.38 4.86
CA THR A 336 11.40 -16.99 4.39
C THR A 336 10.10 -16.30 4.80
N SER A 337 8.97 -17.01 4.75
CA SER A 337 7.66 -16.49 5.16
C SER A 337 7.60 -16.27 6.67
N ILE A 338 8.00 -17.27 7.46
CA ILE A 338 7.98 -17.22 8.93
C ILE A 338 8.91 -16.11 9.46
N THR A 339 10.12 -15.98 8.93
CA THR A 339 11.08 -14.95 9.38
C THR A 339 10.63 -13.53 9.04
N ASP A 340 9.98 -13.31 7.89
CA ASP A 340 9.41 -11.99 7.54
C ASP A 340 8.16 -11.67 8.38
N MET A 341 7.34 -12.67 8.72
CA MET A 341 6.21 -12.53 9.66
C MET A 341 6.67 -12.23 11.10
N ILE A 342 7.69 -12.93 11.62
CA ILE A 342 8.27 -12.66 12.95
C ILE A 342 8.82 -11.24 13.03
N ALA A 343 9.53 -10.78 11.99
CA ALA A 343 10.01 -9.42 11.91
C ALA A 343 8.85 -8.41 11.94
N TRP A 344 7.82 -8.64 11.10
CA TRP A 344 6.66 -7.75 10.97
C TRP A 344 5.83 -7.61 12.25
N SER A 345 5.66 -8.69 13.02
CA SER A 345 4.95 -8.64 14.33
C SER A 345 5.79 -8.02 15.45
N SER A 346 7.13 -8.12 15.37
CA SER A 346 8.04 -7.79 16.48
C SER A 346 8.71 -6.42 16.35
N PHE A 347 8.84 -5.86 15.14
CA PHE A 347 9.66 -4.67 14.88
C PHE A 347 8.84 -3.46 14.43
N SER A 348 9.40 -2.25 14.61
CA SER A 348 8.75 -1.01 14.16
C SER A 348 8.81 -0.86 12.63
N LYS A 349 7.89 -0.07 12.07
CA LYS A 349 7.84 0.27 10.65
C LYS A 349 9.19 0.75 10.09
N SER A 350 9.91 1.59 10.83
CA SER A 350 11.24 2.09 10.43
C SER A 350 12.32 0.99 10.34
N PHE A 351 12.31 0.01 11.25
CA PHE A 351 13.19 -1.16 11.19
C PHE A 351 12.86 -2.04 9.98
N ILE A 352 11.57 -2.29 9.70
CA ILE A 352 11.14 -3.08 8.53
C ILE A 352 11.50 -2.40 7.22
N GLN A 353 11.23 -1.10 7.07
CA GLN A 353 11.60 -0.35 5.87
C GLN A 353 13.12 -0.41 5.64
N LYS A 354 13.93 -0.09 6.67
CA LYS A 354 15.39 -0.03 6.56
C LYS A 354 16.07 -1.39 6.38
N LEU A 355 15.72 -2.39 7.18
CA LEU A 355 16.45 -3.67 7.22
C LEU A 355 15.84 -4.75 6.34
N TYR A 356 14.52 -4.72 6.08
CA TYR A 356 13.80 -5.78 5.37
C TYR A 356 13.26 -5.36 3.99
N ARG A 357 13.37 -4.08 3.58
CA ARG A 357 12.78 -3.57 2.32
C ARG A 357 13.67 -2.63 1.48
N GLU A 358 14.71 -2.00 2.01
CA GLU A 358 15.69 -1.22 1.22
C GLU A 358 16.60 -2.09 0.33
N ASP A 359 17.21 -3.11 0.92
CA ASP A 359 18.33 -3.87 0.35
C ASP A 359 18.10 -5.38 0.50
N LEU A 360 18.14 -6.11 -0.62
CA LEU A 360 17.88 -7.55 -0.68
C LEU A 360 18.88 -8.37 0.13
N LEU A 361 20.15 -7.94 0.20
CA LEU A 361 21.18 -8.67 0.93
C LEU A 361 21.01 -8.48 2.43
N VAL A 362 20.78 -7.24 2.87
CA VAL A 362 20.49 -6.92 4.28
C VAL A 362 19.21 -7.64 4.73
N ALA A 363 18.16 -7.64 3.90
CA ALA A 363 16.91 -8.35 4.17
C ALA A 363 17.04 -9.88 4.18
N ALA A 364 18.05 -10.45 3.51
CA ALA A 364 18.38 -11.87 3.66
C ALA A 364 19.11 -12.13 4.97
N ILE A 365 20.19 -11.38 5.23
CA ILE A 365 21.00 -11.55 6.43
C ILE A 365 20.17 -11.34 7.70
N PHE A 366 19.26 -10.35 7.77
CA PHE A 366 18.43 -10.12 8.95
C PHE A 366 17.33 -11.17 9.18
N ARG A 367 16.71 -11.73 8.13
CA ARG A 367 15.83 -12.93 8.29
C ARG A 367 16.61 -14.10 8.89
N ASN A 368 17.83 -14.31 8.40
CA ASN A 368 18.69 -15.39 8.83
C ASN A 368 19.29 -15.13 10.23
N PHE A 369 19.45 -13.87 10.63
CA PHE A 369 19.86 -13.47 11.98
C PHE A 369 18.84 -13.84 13.05
N LEU A 370 17.53 -13.86 12.74
CA LEU A 370 16.51 -14.33 13.71
C LEU A 370 16.72 -15.82 14.04
N LEU A 371 17.16 -16.62 13.07
CA LEU A 371 17.54 -18.02 13.30
C LEU A 371 18.84 -18.11 14.10
N ALA A 372 19.84 -17.28 13.80
CA ALA A 372 21.07 -17.21 14.58
C ALA A 372 20.79 -16.88 16.06
N GLU A 373 19.94 -15.87 16.32
CA GLU A 373 19.47 -15.49 17.65
C GLU A 373 18.89 -16.70 18.40
N ARG A 374 17.99 -17.45 17.75
CA ARG A 374 17.33 -18.63 18.31
C ARG A 374 18.31 -19.78 18.59
N ILE A 375 19.12 -20.16 17.60
CA ILE A 375 20.05 -21.30 17.68
C ILE A 375 21.13 -21.05 18.70
N MET A 376 21.78 -19.88 18.67
CA MET A 376 22.94 -19.62 19.52
C MET A 376 22.54 -19.39 20.98
N LYS A 377 21.36 -18.79 21.25
CA LYS A 377 20.82 -18.70 22.61
C LYS A 377 20.58 -20.07 23.24
N SER A 378 20.20 -21.09 22.48
CA SER A 378 20.09 -22.47 23.00
C SER A 378 21.45 -23.07 23.38
N MET A 379 22.57 -22.41 23.03
CA MET A 379 23.94 -22.77 23.37
C MET A 379 24.63 -21.73 24.27
N ASN A 380 23.86 -20.88 24.96
CA ASN A 380 24.31 -19.84 25.91
C ASN A 380 25.17 -18.69 25.35
N CYS A 381 25.34 -18.57 24.03
CA CYS A 381 25.89 -17.37 23.38
C CYS A 381 24.74 -16.54 22.78
N THR A 382 24.82 -15.21 22.83
CA THR A 382 23.70 -14.33 22.46
C THR A 382 24.11 -13.37 21.34
N PRO A 383 23.61 -13.57 20.11
CA PRO A 383 23.82 -12.63 19.02
C PRO A 383 23.28 -11.25 19.32
N PHE A 384 23.89 -10.23 18.70
CA PHE A 384 23.40 -8.87 18.77
C PHE A 384 23.61 -8.13 17.44
N SER A 385 22.79 -7.11 17.24
CA SER A 385 22.83 -6.23 16.07
C SER A 385 23.02 -4.78 16.49
N ILE A 386 23.54 -3.96 15.58
CA ILE A 386 23.43 -2.51 15.62
C ILE A 386 22.84 -2.06 14.28
N PRO A 387 21.70 -1.34 14.25
CA PRO A 387 20.86 -0.99 15.41
C PRO A 387 20.28 -2.23 16.12
N GLN A 388 20.03 -2.11 17.42
CA GLN A 388 19.60 -3.23 18.27
C GLN A 388 18.15 -3.64 17.97
N LEU A 389 17.93 -4.93 17.74
CA LEU A 389 16.60 -5.52 17.58
C LEU A 389 15.99 -6.02 18.91
N PRO A 390 14.66 -6.02 19.04
CA PRO A 390 13.92 -6.82 20.02
C PRO A 390 14.23 -8.32 19.94
N SER A 391 14.04 -9.03 21.05
CA SER A 391 14.27 -10.48 21.17
C SER A 391 13.21 -11.28 20.38
N THR A 392 13.60 -12.20 19.49
CA THR A 392 12.65 -12.98 18.67
C THR A 392 12.73 -14.50 18.85
N ASP A 393 13.70 -14.99 19.64
CA ASP A 393 14.00 -16.42 19.82
C ASP A 393 12.82 -17.28 20.33
N GLN A 394 11.93 -16.71 21.15
CA GLN A 394 10.73 -17.38 21.67
C GLN A 394 9.43 -17.07 20.91
N HIS A 395 9.50 -16.40 19.75
CA HIS A 395 8.29 -16.00 19.02
C HIS A 395 7.45 -17.23 18.59
N PRO A 396 6.11 -17.27 18.81
CA PRO A 396 5.30 -18.48 18.63
C PRO A 396 5.39 -19.14 17.24
N LEU A 397 5.57 -18.34 16.17
CA LEU A 397 5.73 -18.84 14.79
C LEU A 397 6.94 -19.76 14.60
N TRP A 398 7.94 -19.75 15.50
CA TRP A 398 9.01 -20.74 15.47
C TRP A 398 8.50 -22.17 15.66
N LYS A 399 7.42 -22.39 16.42
CA LYS A 399 6.78 -23.71 16.54
C LYS A 399 6.14 -24.16 15.24
N THR A 400 5.70 -23.22 14.41
CA THR A 400 5.19 -23.49 13.05
C THR A 400 6.31 -23.88 12.10
N TRP A 401 7.51 -23.31 12.28
CA TRP A 401 8.72 -23.75 11.57
C TRP A 401 9.15 -25.15 12.01
N ASP A 402 9.22 -25.40 13.32
CA ASP A 402 9.58 -26.71 13.87
C ASP A 402 8.65 -27.82 13.33
N LEU A 403 7.35 -27.57 13.28
CA LEU A 403 6.35 -28.49 12.71
C LEU A 403 6.55 -28.71 11.20
N ALA A 404 6.88 -27.67 10.42
CA ALA A 404 7.16 -27.81 9.00
C ALA A 404 8.44 -28.63 8.74
N VAL A 405 9.45 -28.48 9.61
CA VAL A 405 10.68 -29.29 9.60
C VAL A 405 10.37 -30.75 9.99
N ASP A 406 9.63 -30.99 11.07
CA ASP A 406 9.23 -32.35 11.48
C ASP A 406 8.48 -33.09 10.36
N ILE A 407 7.51 -32.45 9.71
CA ILE A 407 6.73 -33.02 8.58
C ILE A 407 7.60 -33.29 7.34
N CYS A 408 8.62 -32.48 7.08
CA CYS A 408 9.54 -32.72 5.96
C CYS A 408 10.51 -33.87 6.25
N ILE A 409 11.12 -33.88 7.45
CA ILE A 409 12.10 -34.90 7.82
C ILE A 409 11.41 -36.27 8.02
N SER A 410 10.18 -36.34 8.54
CA SER A 410 9.48 -37.62 8.75
C SER A 410 9.18 -38.41 7.47
N GLN A 411 9.19 -37.77 6.29
CA GLN A 411 8.99 -38.41 4.99
C GLN A 411 10.29 -38.99 4.40
N LEU A 412 11.45 -38.57 4.91
CA LEU A 412 12.75 -38.92 4.37
C LEU A 412 13.09 -40.43 4.42
N PRO A 413 12.73 -41.21 5.47
CA PRO A 413 12.97 -42.66 5.48
C PRO A 413 12.20 -43.40 4.40
N GLU A 414 10.93 -43.02 4.17
CA GLU A 414 10.09 -43.63 3.12
C GLU A 414 10.72 -43.35 1.75
N PHE A 415 11.07 -42.09 1.47
CA PHE A 415 11.73 -41.65 0.23
C PHE A 415 13.10 -42.29 -0.03
N LEU A 416 13.91 -42.51 1.00
CA LEU A 416 15.21 -43.19 0.86
C LEU A 416 15.06 -44.70 0.66
N SER A 417 13.91 -45.29 1.03
CA SER A 417 13.62 -46.71 0.85
C SER A 417 12.90 -47.05 -0.47
N ASP A 418 12.08 -46.13 -0.99
CA ASP A 418 11.28 -46.32 -2.19
C ASP A 418 11.50 -45.16 -3.18
N SER A 419 12.18 -45.44 -4.28
CA SER A 419 12.45 -44.47 -5.35
C SER A 419 11.20 -44.00 -6.13
N SER A 420 10.04 -44.61 -5.90
CA SER A 420 8.75 -44.16 -6.45
C SER A 420 7.99 -43.21 -5.50
N TYR A 421 8.49 -42.99 -4.29
CA TYR A 421 7.85 -42.13 -3.29
C TYR A 421 7.80 -40.66 -3.73
N VAL A 422 6.60 -40.07 -3.70
CA VAL A 422 6.38 -38.65 -3.97
C VAL A 422 6.19 -37.91 -2.64
N PHE A 423 7.11 -36.99 -2.33
CA PHE A 423 6.99 -36.10 -1.18
C PHE A 423 5.66 -35.32 -1.21
N LYS A 424 5.00 -35.27 -0.05
CA LYS A 424 3.76 -34.52 0.17
C LYS A 424 4.12 -33.10 0.60
N SER A 425 3.66 -32.12 -0.17
CA SER A 425 3.83 -30.68 0.12
C SER A 425 3.21 -30.29 1.45
N SER A 426 3.81 -29.30 2.11
CA SER A 426 3.34 -28.75 3.37
C SER A 426 2.00 -28.05 3.24
N THR A 427 1.13 -28.21 4.25
CA THR A 427 -0.15 -27.50 4.31
C THR A 427 -0.01 -26.05 4.79
N PHE A 428 1.19 -25.64 5.25
CA PHE A 428 1.48 -24.33 5.84
C PHE A 428 0.83 -23.15 5.11
N PHE A 429 1.02 -23.05 3.79
CA PHE A 429 0.50 -21.94 3.00
C PHE A 429 -1.03 -21.94 2.90
N ARG A 430 -1.64 -23.12 2.69
CA ARG A 430 -3.09 -23.30 2.64
C ARG A 430 -3.74 -22.95 3.98
N ASP A 431 -3.16 -23.40 5.08
CA ASP A 431 -3.76 -23.28 6.40
C ASP A 431 -3.67 -21.84 6.93
N ASN A 432 -2.59 -21.11 6.61
CA ASN A 432 -2.49 -19.66 6.85
C ASN A 432 -3.46 -18.85 5.97
N VAL A 433 -3.66 -19.24 4.71
CA VAL A 433 -4.65 -18.62 3.81
C VAL A 433 -6.06 -18.73 4.39
N ILE A 434 -6.46 -19.92 4.84
CA ILE A 434 -7.74 -20.16 5.51
C ILE A 434 -7.83 -19.36 6.82
N GLY A 435 -6.74 -19.27 7.58
CA GLY A 435 -6.65 -18.43 8.78
C GLY A 435 -6.90 -16.94 8.51
N PHE A 436 -6.37 -16.41 7.41
CA PHE A 436 -6.59 -15.01 7.02
C PHE A 436 -8.01 -14.76 6.51
N GLU A 437 -8.58 -15.67 5.71
CA GLU A 437 -9.97 -15.54 5.24
C GLU A 437 -10.97 -15.60 6.41
N ASN A 438 -10.77 -16.54 7.35
CA ASN A 438 -11.59 -16.62 8.56
C ASN A 438 -11.46 -15.36 9.43
N TRP A 439 -10.28 -14.73 9.50
CA TRP A 439 -10.09 -13.48 10.23
C TRP A 439 -10.82 -12.30 9.58
N LEU A 440 -10.81 -12.19 8.24
CA LEU A 440 -11.60 -11.18 7.51
C LEU A 440 -13.10 -11.34 7.79
N LEU A 441 -13.61 -12.58 7.74
CA LEU A 441 -15.01 -12.91 8.03
C LEU A 441 -15.40 -12.61 9.49
N SER A 442 -14.45 -12.69 10.43
CA SER A 442 -14.67 -12.52 11.87
C SER A 442 -14.68 -11.05 12.35
N GLY A 443 -14.82 -10.07 11.44
CA GLY A 443 -14.98 -8.66 11.80
C GLY A 443 -13.71 -7.97 12.32
N THR A 444 -12.53 -8.54 12.10
CA THR A 444 -11.20 -7.87 12.17
C THR A 444 -10.74 -7.32 13.53
N GLN A 445 -11.47 -7.53 14.62
CA GLN A 445 -11.12 -7.00 15.95
C GLN A 445 -9.80 -7.55 16.55
N ALA A 446 -9.36 -8.73 16.11
CA ALA A 446 -8.13 -9.36 16.58
C ALA A 446 -6.90 -8.87 15.79
N LYS A 447 -5.81 -8.47 16.47
CA LYS A 447 -4.57 -8.02 15.80
C LYS A 447 -3.91 -9.07 14.89
N TYR A 448 -4.02 -10.35 15.27
CA TYR A 448 -3.31 -11.48 14.68
C TYR A 448 -3.38 -11.58 13.14
N GLY A 449 -4.52 -11.24 12.51
CA GLY A 449 -4.62 -11.29 11.06
C GLY A 449 -3.73 -10.27 10.33
N VAL A 450 -3.42 -9.12 10.96
CA VAL A 450 -2.49 -8.13 10.41
C VAL A 450 -1.05 -8.64 10.47
N ASP A 451 -0.73 -9.52 11.43
CA ASP A 451 0.59 -10.16 11.56
C ASP A 451 0.83 -11.22 10.46
N LEU A 452 -0.25 -11.79 9.90
CA LEU A 452 -0.20 -12.71 8.75
C LEU A 452 0.06 -12.01 7.41
N LEU A 453 -0.11 -10.68 7.31
CA LEU A 453 -0.09 -9.95 6.04
C LEU A 453 1.16 -10.18 5.15
N PRO A 454 2.39 -10.40 5.69
CA PRO A 454 3.55 -10.78 4.89
C PRO A 454 3.40 -12.11 4.14
N ILE A 455 2.56 -13.06 4.60
CA ILE A 455 2.38 -14.31 3.86
C ILE A 455 1.64 -14.09 2.54
N LEU A 456 0.72 -13.13 2.47
CA LEU A 456 0.05 -12.77 1.21
C LEU A 456 1.06 -12.22 0.19
N LEU A 457 2.06 -11.45 0.64
CA LEU A 457 3.18 -11.00 -0.19
C LEU A 457 3.95 -12.19 -0.78
N GLN A 458 4.23 -13.21 0.02
CA GLN A 458 4.92 -14.42 -0.42
C GLN A 458 4.07 -15.26 -1.39
N LEU A 459 2.76 -15.33 -1.17
CA LEU A 459 1.81 -16.10 -1.99
C LEU A 459 1.60 -15.51 -3.39
N LEU A 460 1.63 -14.17 -3.55
CA LEU A 460 1.62 -13.52 -4.87
C LEU A 460 2.75 -14.00 -5.79
N LEU A 461 3.89 -14.39 -5.21
CA LEU A 461 5.05 -14.89 -5.94
C LEU A 461 4.80 -16.28 -6.54
N SER A 462 3.82 -17.05 -6.03
CA SER A 462 3.47 -18.37 -6.55
C SER A 462 2.23 -18.32 -7.44
N GLN A 463 2.34 -18.84 -8.66
CA GLN A 463 1.25 -18.85 -9.63
C GLN A 463 0.01 -19.62 -9.14
N SER A 464 0.18 -20.68 -8.34
CA SER A 464 -0.93 -21.47 -7.81
C SER A 464 -1.81 -20.72 -6.79
N TYR A 465 -1.23 -19.81 -6.00
CA TYR A 465 -1.95 -19.08 -4.96
C TYR A 465 -2.28 -17.63 -5.35
N ARG A 466 -1.62 -17.07 -6.38
CA ARG A 466 -1.69 -15.66 -6.77
C ARG A 466 -3.11 -15.09 -6.88
N LYS A 467 -4.00 -15.75 -7.63
CA LYS A 467 -5.40 -15.29 -7.83
C LYS A 467 -6.16 -15.18 -6.49
N HIS A 468 -6.01 -16.16 -5.62
CA HIS A 468 -6.66 -16.16 -4.31
C HIS A 468 -6.00 -15.15 -3.34
N ALA A 469 -4.66 -15.02 -3.37
CA ALA A 469 -3.95 -13.99 -2.61
C ALA A 469 -4.34 -12.56 -3.02
N LEU A 470 -4.50 -12.29 -4.32
CA LEU A 470 -5.04 -11.02 -4.83
C LEU A 470 -6.46 -10.77 -4.30
N HIS A 471 -7.33 -11.78 -4.31
CA HIS A 471 -8.69 -11.65 -3.81
C HIS A 471 -8.73 -11.35 -2.29
N LEU A 472 -7.87 -11.98 -1.49
CA LEU A 472 -7.73 -11.68 -0.05
C LEU A 472 -7.14 -10.29 0.20
N ILE A 473 -6.19 -9.83 -0.62
CA ILE A 473 -5.64 -8.46 -0.54
C ILE A 473 -6.72 -7.43 -0.89
N ALA A 474 -7.53 -7.68 -1.93
CA ALA A 474 -8.64 -6.80 -2.30
C ALA A 474 -9.65 -6.66 -1.14
N LYS A 475 -10.11 -7.79 -0.58
CA LYS A 475 -10.98 -7.86 0.61
C LYS A 475 -10.36 -7.18 1.84
N PHE A 476 -9.05 -7.34 2.07
CA PHE A 476 -8.35 -6.67 3.16
C PHE A 476 -8.34 -5.14 2.98
N MET A 477 -8.14 -4.64 1.77
CA MET A 477 -8.18 -3.21 1.48
C MET A 477 -9.59 -2.61 1.56
N ASP A 478 -10.66 -3.40 1.43
CA ASP A 478 -12.05 -2.94 1.68
C ASP A 478 -12.28 -2.53 3.15
N LEU A 479 -11.39 -2.90 4.08
CA LEU A 479 -11.42 -2.47 5.48
C LEU A 479 -11.00 -1.00 5.69
N GLY A 480 -10.58 -0.29 4.64
CA GLY A 480 -10.31 1.15 4.65
C GLY A 480 -8.84 1.56 4.53
N SER A 481 -8.60 2.87 4.69
CA SER A 481 -7.30 3.53 4.47
C SER A 481 -6.14 2.92 5.27
N TRP A 482 -6.39 2.53 6.53
CA TRP A 482 -5.41 1.88 7.39
C TRP A 482 -4.92 0.53 6.83
N ALA A 483 -5.81 -0.24 6.19
CA ALA A 483 -5.47 -1.54 5.62
C ALA A 483 -4.66 -1.36 4.32
N VAL A 484 -5.03 -0.39 3.49
CA VAL A 484 -4.22 0.02 2.32
C VAL A 484 -2.81 0.45 2.76
N HIS A 485 -2.70 1.30 3.80
CA HIS A 485 -1.42 1.72 4.39
C HIS A 485 -0.57 0.54 4.89
N LYS A 486 -1.18 -0.43 5.58
CA LYS A 486 -0.50 -1.64 6.05
C LYS A 486 -0.02 -2.53 4.90
N ALA A 487 -0.84 -2.74 3.87
CA ALA A 487 -0.44 -3.54 2.70
C ALA A 487 0.72 -2.88 1.92
N LEU A 488 0.65 -1.57 1.70
CA LEU A 488 1.71 -0.78 1.09
C LEU A 488 3.01 -0.81 1.93
N THR A 489 2.89 -0.73 3.27
CA THR A 489 4.03 -0.81 4.20
C THR A 489 4.65 -2.22 4.27
N VAL A 490 3.86 -3.30 4.13
CA VAL A 490 4.39 -4.67 3.94
C VAL A 490 5.17 -4.80 2.62
N GLY A 491 4.85 -3.98 1.62
CA GLY A 491 5.59 -3.87 0.37
C GLY A 491 4.91 -4.52 -0.84
N ILE A 492 3.57 -4.63 -0.87
CA ILE A 492 2.88 -5.25 -2.02
C ILE A 492 3.03 -4.46 -3.34
N PHE A 493 3.34 -3.17 -3.27
CA PHE A 493 3.25 -2.23 -4.39
C PHE A 493 4.01 -2.66 -5.67
N PRO A 494 5.30 -3.07 -5.61
CA PRO A 494 6.02 -3.49 -6.82
C PRO A 494 5.40 -4.73 -7.48
N TYR A 495 4.75 -5.60 -6.69
CA TYR A 495 4.06 -6.77 -7.20
C TYR A 495 2.70 -6.41 -7.82
N MET A 496 1.97 -5.46 -7.24
CA MET A 496 0.73 -4.95 -7.85
C MET A 496 0.99 -4.24 -9.19
N LEU A 497 2.14 -3.57 -9.32
CA LEU A 497 2.57 -2.89 -10.56
C LEU A 497 3.00 -3.91 -11.62
N MET A 498 3.91 -4.82 -11.28
CA MET A 498 4.35 -5.91 -12.15
C MET A 498 3.19 -6.78 -12.65
N LEU A 499 2.17 -7.02 -11.82
CA LEU A 499 1.01 -7.84 -12.20
C LEU A 499 0.03 -7.15 -13.17
N LEU A 500 0.14 -5.83 -13.41
CA LEU A 500 -0.63 -5.17 -14.48
C LEU A 500 -0.24 -5.66 -15.88
N SER A 501 0.90 -6.34 -16.05
CA SER A 501 1.25 -6.99 -17.33
C SER A 501 0.49 -8.32 -17.58
N THR A 502 -0.48 -8.69 -16.74
CA THR A 502 -1.23 -9.95 -16.91
C THR A 502 -2.25 -9.89 -18.05
N HIS A 503 -2.36 -11.00 -18.78
CA HIS A 503 -3.41 -11.24 -19.79
C HIS A 503 -4.63 -11.99 -19.22
N GLU A 504 -4.54 -12.54 -18.01
CA GLU A 504 -5.63 -13.31 -17.38
C GLU A 504 -6.74 -12.36 -16.88
N LEU A 505 -7.93 -12.43 -17.51
CA LEU A 505 -9.06 -11.53 -17.26
C LEU A 505 -9.47 -11.51 -15.77
N GLU A 506 -9.54 -12.67 -15.12
CA GLU A 506 -9.91 -12.76 -13.70
C GLU A 506 -8.93 -12.03 -12.78
N MET A 507 -7.62 -12.05 -13.10
CA MET A 507 -6.66 -11.22 -12.38
C MET A 507 -6.78 -9.73 -12.74
N LYS A 508 -7.09 -9.37 -14.00
CA LYS A 508 -7.36 -7.96 -14.37
C LYS A 508 -8.48 -7.38 -13.51
N LEU A 509 -9.62 -8.08 -13.42
CA LEU A 509 -10.80 -7.66 -12.65
C LEU A 509 -10.46 -7.35 -11.17
N ILE A 510 -9.69 -8.23 -10.50
CA ILE A 510 -9.27 -8.01 -9.10
C ILE A 510 -8.27 -6.85 -8.99
N LEU A 511 -7.31 -6.75 -9.92
CA LEU A 511 -6.29 -5.70 -9.92
C LEU A 511 -6.89 -4.29 -10.01
N VAL A 512 -7.99 -4.09 -10.75
CA VAL A 512 -8.66 -2.77 -10.82
C VAL A 512 -9.24 -2.35 -9.47
N SER A 513 -9.85 -3.27 -8.71
CA SER A 513 -10.33 -2.99 -7.36
C SER A 513 -9.18 -2.59 -6.41
N ILE A 514 -8.04 -3.27 -6.51
CA ILE A 514 -6.83 -2.95 -5.72
C ILE A 514 -6.27 -1.58 -6.13
N TRP A 515 -6.11 -1.32 -7.43
CA TRP A 515 -5.49 -0.09 -7.92
C TRP A 515 -6.34 1.16 -7.70
N GLY A 516 -7.67 1.05 -7.73
CA GLY A 516 -8.55 2.14 -7.31
C GLY A 516 -8.32 2.54 -5.85
N LYS A 517 -8.15 1.56 -4.96
CA LYS A 517 -7.87 1.79 -3.52
C LYS A 517 -6.47 2.37 -3.31
N ILE A 518 -5.45 1.91 -4.04
CA ILE A 518 -4.08 2.44 -3.97
C ILE A 518 -4.01 3.90 -4.46
N LEU A 519 -4.59 4.20 -5.63
CA LEU A 519 -4.55 5.56 -6.21
C LEU A 519 -5.39 6.58 -5.44
N LEU A 520 -6.52 6.14 -4.87
CA LEU A 520 -7.32 6.96 -3.97
C LEU A 520 -6.55 7.30 -2.69
N PHE A 521 -5.79 6.34 -2.15
CA PHE A 521 -4.96 6.51 -0.94
C PHE A 521 -3.68 7.35 -1.18
N ASP A 522 -2.96 7.12 -2.28
CA ASP A 522 -1.73 7.83 -2.63
C ASP A 522 -1.65 8.10 -4.14
N LYS A 523 -2.11 9.30 -4.52
CA LYS A 523 -2.04 9.80 -5.91
C LYS A 523 -0.62 9.80 -6.49
N SER A 524 0.44 9.87 -5.67
CA SER A 524 1.82 9.88 -6.17
C SER A 524 2.24 8.54 -6.81
N CYS A 525 1.38 7.52 -6.77
CA CYS A 525 1.53 6.28 -7.54
C CYS A 525 1.19 6.43 -9.04
N GLN A 526 0.53 7.52 -9.47
CA GLN A 526 0.26 7.81 -10.88
C GLN A 526 1.53 7.72 -11.74
N ALA A 527 2.64 8.31 -11.26
CA ALA A 527 3.89 8.40 -12.00
C ALA A 527 4.49 7.03 -12.33
N ASP A 528 4.37 6.05 -11.42
CA ASP A 528 4.86 4.68 -11.66
C ASP A 528 4.04 3.97 -12.75
N ILE A 529 2.71 4.14 -12.74
CA ILE A 529 1.79 3.59 -13.77
C ILE A 529 2.05 4.20 -15.15
N VAL A 530 2.27 5.53 -15.22
CA VAL A 530 2.55 6.24 -16.48
C VAL A 530 3.89 5.78 -17.06
N LYS A 531 4.92 5.70 -16.22
CA LYS A 531 6.27 5.29 -16.59
C LYS A 531 6.35 3.87 -17.15
N GLU A 532 5.65 2.91 -16.54
CA GLU A 532 5.57 1.53 -17.03
C GLU A 532 4.46 1.33 -18.08
N LYS A 533 3.76 2.40 -18.47
CA LYS A 533 2.60 2.42 -19.40
C LYS A 533 1.47 1.47 -19.01
N SER A 534 1.39 1.12 -17.73
CA SER A 534 0.44 0.14 -17.20
C SER A 534 -1.02 0.63 -17.27
N TYR A 535 -1.25 1.91 -17.57
CA TYR A 535 -2.58 2.47 -17.83
C TYR A 535 -3.34 1.72 -18.95
N ILE A 536 -2.62 1.14 -19.92
CA ILE A 536 -3.17 0.30 -21.00
C ILE A 536 -4.03 -0.85 -20.44
N HIS A 537 -3.64 -1.44 -19.30
CA HIS A 537 -4.38 -2.53 -18.64
C HIS A 537 -5.84 -2.15 -18.34
N PHE A 538 -6.08 -0.91 -17.93
CA PHE A 538 -7.42 -0.42 -17.59
C PHE A 538 -8.20 0.05 -18.84
N ILE A 539 -7.49 0.50 -19.88
CA ILE A 539 -8.09 0.82 -21.19
C ILE A 539 -8.59 -0.47 -21.86
N ASP A 540 -7.76 -1.52 -21.91
CA ASP A 540 -8.15 -2.86 -22.37
C ASP A 540 -9.43 -3.36 -21.69
N LEU A 541 -9.52 -3.14 -20.37
CA LEU A 541 -10.65 -3.62 -19.58
C LEU A 541 -11.91 -2.80 -19.86
N LEU A 542 -11.81 -1.47 -19.92
CA LEU A 542 -12.94 -0.59 -20.27
C LEU A 542 -13.44 -0.81 -21.72
N ALA A 543 -12.58 -1.28 -22.62
CA ALA A 543 -12.92 -1.66 -23.98
C ALA A 543 -13.57 -3.05 -24.10
N SER A 544 -13.48 -3.91 -23.07
CA SER A 544 -14.02 -5.26 -23.12
C SER A 544 -15.54 -5.28 -22.99
N SER A 545 -16.19 -6.07 -23.85
CA SER A 545 -17.63 -6.39 -23.77
C SER A 545 -17.94 -7.63 -22.91
N GLU A 546 -16.93 -8.28 -22.32
CA GLU A 546 -17.06 -9.56 -21.59
C GLU A 546 -17.26 -9.38 -20.07
N ILE A 547 -17.31 -8.15 -19.58
CA ILE A 547 -17.24 -7.82 -18.15
C ILE A 547 -18.53 -7.16 -17.63
N SER A 548 -18.75 -7.17 -16.32
CA SER A 548 -19.88 -6.46 -15.71
C SER A 548 -19.66 -4.94 -15.68
N HIS A 549 -20.75 -4.18 -15.77
CA HIS A 549 -20.74 -2.72 -15.70
C HIS A 549 -20.08 -2.14 -14.43
N ASP A 550 -20.00 -2.90 -13.34
CA ASP A 550 -19.27 -2.50 -12.13
C ASP A 550 -17.75 -2.50 -12.34
N HIS A 551 -17.23 -3.45 -13.11
CA HIS A 551 -15.80 -3.52 -13.45
C HIS A 551 -15.45 -2.50 -14.55
N GLU A 552 -16.35 -2.23 -15.50
CA GLU A 552 -16.22 -1.07 -16.41
C GLU A 552 -16.16 0.24 -15.61
N SER A 553 -17.07 0.40 -14.64
CA SER A 553 -17.14 1.57 -13.75
C SER A 553 -15.83 1.74 -12.97
N ALA A 554 -15.30 0.64 -12.41
CA ALA A 554 -14.03 0.65 -11.71
C ALA A 554 -12.84 0.96 -12.64
N ALA A 555 -12.84 0.47 -13.87
CA ALA A 555 -11.79 0.76 -14.86
C ALA A 555 -11.80 2.24 -15.26
N ALA A 556 -12.98 2.80 -15.58
CA ALA A 556 -13.13 4.23 -15.88
C ALA A 556 -12.82 5.12 -14.65
N PHE A 557 -13.15 4.68 -13.44
CA PHE A 557 -12.74 5.37 -12.21
C PHE A 557 -11.22 5.39 -12.04
N VAL A 558 -10.56 4.24 -12.16
CA VAL A 558 -9.08 4.14 -12.09
C VAL A 558 -8.41 5.00 -13.15
N LEU A 559 -8.92 5.01 -14.39
CA LEU A 559 -8.42 5.89 -15.44
C LEU A 559 -8.64 7.38 -15.11
N SER A 560 -9.78 7.75 -14.53
CA SER A 560 -10.01 9.13 -14.06
C SER A 560 -9.04 9.55 -12.95
N LEU A 561 -8.62 8.63 -12.07
CA LEU A 561 -7.58 8.87 -11.06
C LEU A 561 -6.16 8.93 -11.67
N ILE A 562 -5.90 8.20 -12.76
CA ILE A 562 -4.60 8.24 -13.47
C ILE A 562 -4.41 9.55 -14.24
N LEU A 563 -5.50 10.08 -14.82
CA LEU A 563 -5.51 11.33 -15.58
C LEU A 563 -5.50 12.60 -14.71
N ASP A 564 -5.92 12.49 -13.45
CA ASP A 564 -6.11 13.61 -12.53
C ASP A 564 -4.85 14.47 -12.36
N HIS A 565 -4.83 15.63 -13.01
CA HIS A 565 -3.72 16.59 -13.09
C HIS A 565 -2.39 16.00 -13.64
N SER A 566 -2.46 14.99 -14.51
CA SER A 566 -1.27 14.32 -15.09
C SER A 566 -1.23 14.40 -16.63
N HIS A 567 -0.50 15.38 -17.16
CA HIS A 567 -0.42 15.61 -18.61
C HIS A 567 0.30 14.48 -19.37
N GLU A 568 1.29 13.83 -18.75
CA GLU A 568 1.92 12.63 -19.32
C GLU A 568 0.93 11.46 -19.45
N ALA A 569 0.04 11.29 -18.45
CA ALA A 569 -1.05 10.31 -18.52
C ALA A 569 -2.08 10.67 -19.61
N GLN A 570 -2.45 11.95 -19.72
CA GLN A 570 -3.38 12.43 -20.74
C GLN A 570 -2.87 12.13 -22.16
N ILE A 571 -1.61 12.45 -22.46
CA ILE A 571 -0.96 12.09 -23.74
C ILE A 571 -0.94 10.57 -23.92
N GLY A 572 -0.51 9.82 -22.90
CA GLY A 572 -0.39 8.37 -22.95
C GLY A 572 -1.71 7.66 -23.25
N CYS A 573 -2.79 8.06 -22.57
CA CYS A 573 -4.12 7.49 -22.71
C CYS A 573 -4.82 7.91 -24.03
N LEU A 574 -4.63 9.16 -24.49
CA LEU A 574 -5.16 9.62 -25.78
C LEU A 574 -4.58 8.78 -26.93
N ASN A 575 -3.25 8.60 -26.94
CA ASN A 575 -2.53 7.78 -27.92
C ASN A 575 -2.88 6.28 -27.83
N SER A 576 -3.50 5.83 -26.73
CA SER A 576 -4.04 4.48 -26.55
C SER A 576 -5.56 4.40 -26.79
N ASN A 577 -6.13 5.33 -27.56
CA ASN A 577 -7.54 5.35 -28.00
C ASN A 577 -8.60 5.46 -26.89
N LEU A 578 -8.25 5.97 -25.70
CA LEU A 578 -9.22 6.11 -24.60
C LEU A 578 -10.43 7.00 -24.97
N LEU A 579 -10.21 8.05 -25.76
CA LEU A 579 -11.25 9.00 -26.16
C LEU A 579 -12.44 8.32 -26.89
N PRO A 580 -12.23 7.59 -28.02
CA PRO A 580 -13.28 6.76 -28.63
C PRO A 580 -13.97 5.78 -27.68
N ILE A 581 -13.23 5.14 -26.77
CA ILE A 581 -13.76 4.13 -25.84
C ILE A 581 -14.72 4.79 -24.82
N CYS A 582 -14.33 5.89 -24.17
CA CYS A 582 -15.24 6.63 -23.29
C CYS A 582 -16.46 7.17 -24.06
N LEU A 583 -16.27 7.62 -25.31
CA LEU A 583 -17.33 8.17 -26.15
C LEU A 583 -18.34 7.13 -26.70
N SER A 584 -18.08 5.82 -26.60
CA SER A 584 -19.10 4.78 -26.83
C SER A 584 -19.89 4.49 -25.54
N LYS A 585 -19.19 4.34 -24.40
CA LYS A 585 -19.79 4.06 -23.09
C LYS A 585 -20.75 5.13 -22.56
N LEU A 586 -20.68 6.37 -23.05
CA LEU A 586 -21.69 7.41 -22.76
C LEU A 586 -23.12 7.06 -23.22
N GLY A 587 -23.31 6.12 -24.16
CA GLY A 587 -24.63 5.75 -24.67
C GLY A 587 -25.36 4.66 -23.87
N GLU A 588 -24.69 3.99 -22.94
CA GLU A 588 -25.23 2.85 -22.19
C GLU A 588 -26.08 3.30 -20.99
N LYS A 589 -27.07 2.50 -20.58
CA LYS A 589 -27.94 2.78 -19.40
C LYS A 589 -27.33 2.24 -18.08
N SER A 590 -26.02 2.22 -17.98
CA SER A 590 -25.19 1.64 -16.91
C SER A 590 -24.59 2.74 -16.02
N GLU A 591 -24.15 2.44 -14.79
CA GLU A 591 -23.35 3.39 -14.00
C GLU A 591 -21.94 3.60 -14.59
N SER A 592 -21.47 2.77 -15.52
CA SER A 592 -20.20 2.99 -16.22
C SER A 592 -20.24 4.26 -17.09
N ARG A 593 -21.43 4.74 -17.50
CA ARG A 593 -21.59 6.05 -18.17
C ARG A 593 -21.17 7.24 -17.29
N LYS A 594 -21.38 7.17 -15.97
CA LYS A 594 -20.99 8.21 -14.98
C LYS A 594 -19.46 8.33 -14.90
N TRP A 595 -18.78 7.21 -14.69
CA TRP A 595 -17.32 7.19 -14.57
C TRP A 595 -16.63 7.42 -15.92
N SER A 596 -17.21 6.94 -17.03
CA SER A 596 -16.73 7.27 -18.38
C SER A 596 -16.83 8.77 -18.67
N CYS A 597 -17.90 9.44 -18.24
CA CYS A 597 -18.04 10.89 -18.34
C CYS A 597 -16.99 11.64 -17.51
N LEU A 598 -16.71 11.21 -16.27
CA LEU A 598 -15.65 11.82 -15.46
C LEU A 598 -14.24 11.57 -16.04
N CYS A 599 -13.96 10.35 -16.50
CA CYS A 599 -12.71 9.98 -17.14
C CYS A 599 -12.46 10.81 -18.41
N LEU A 600 -13.47 10.95 -19.26
CA LEU A 600 -13.47 11.85 -20.43
C LEU A 600 -13.19 13.30 -20.02
N SER A 601 -13.86 13.79 -18.98
CA SER A 601 -13.68 15.17 -18.48
C SER A 601 -12.28 15.44 -17.93
N LYS A 602 -11.62 14.43 -17.34
CA LYS A 602 -10.23 14.48 -16.87
C LYS A 602 -9.19 14.29 -17.99
N LEU A 603 -9.55 13.63 -19.10
CA LEU A 603 -8.71 13.58 -20.30
C LEU A 603 -8.60 14.94 -21.02
N LEU A 604 -9.62 15.79 -20.88
CA LEU A 604 -9.72 17.11 -21.53
C LEU A 604 -9.21 18.28 -20.67
N GLU A 605 -9.03 18.07 -19.37
CA GLU A 605 -8.65 19.12 -18.41
C GLU A 605 -7.26 19.68 -18.73
N GLY A 606 -7.23 20.87 -19.33
CA GLY A 606 -5.99 21.56 -19.73
C GLY A 606 -5.30 21.00 -20.99
N PHE A 607 -5.84 19.98 -21.66
CA PHE A 607 -5.15 19.29 -22.75
C PHE A 607 -5.79 19.54 -24.14
N GLU A 608 -5.28 20.57 -24.82
CA GLU A 608 -5.85 21.12 -26.06
C GLU A 608 -5.94 20.13 -27.24
N GLU A 609 -4.98 19.20 -27.40
CA GLU A 609 -5.06 18.21 -28.48
C GLU A 609 -6.17 17.17 -28.24
N ALA A 610 -6.45 16.80 -26.98
CA ALA A 610 -7.63 15.99 -26.67
C ALA A 610 -8.93 16.76 -26.90
N LYS A 611 -8.99 18.07 -26.60
CA LYS A 611 -10.15 18.93 -26.91
C LYS A 611 -10.48 18.93 -28.40
N LYS A 612 -9.49 19.21 -29.25
CA LYS A 612 -9.65 19.20 -30.71
C LYS A 612 -10.19 17.87 -31.23
N GLN A 613 -9.62 16.75 -30.78
CA GLN A 613 -10.09 15.41 -31.17
C GLN A 613 -11.50 15.10 -30.64
N ALA A 614 -11.85 15.55 -29.43
CA ALA A 614 -13.17 15.32 -28.85
C ALA A 614 -14.27 16.15 -29.54
N VAL A 615 -13.99 17.40 -29.89
CA VAL A 615 -14.89 18.26 -30.69
C VAL A 615 -15.11 17.63 -32.07
N ALA A 616 -14.04 17.20 -32.75
CA ALA A 616 -14.15 16.48 -34.03
C ALA A 616 -14.91 15.14 -33.92
N ALA A 617 -14.93 14.51 -32.74
CA ALA A 617 -15.70 13.29 -32.45
C ALA A 617 -17.14 13.54 -31.96
N GLY A 618 -17.64 14.78 -32.00
CA GLY A 618 -19.02 15.13 -31.64
C GLY A 618 -19.33 14.99 -30.15
N ILE A 619 -18.36 15.31 -29.27
CA ILE A 619 -18.54 15.19 -27.81
C ILE A 619 -19.72 16.00 -27.27
N SER A 620 -19.90 17.24 -27.71
CA SER A 620 -20.90 18.16 -27.17
C SER A 620 -22.32 17.63 -27.36
N ASP A 621 -22.65 17.11 -28.54
CA ASP A 621 -23.95 16.50 -28.84
C ASP A 621 -24.27 15.24 -28.03
N LYS A 622 -23.23 14.54 -27.53
CA LYS A 622 -23.39 13.41 -26.61
C LYS A 622 -23.61 13.90 -25.18
N LEU A 623 -22.83 14.88 -24.74
CA LEU A 623 -22.94 15.48 -23.40
C LEU A 623 -24.25 16.25 -23.21
N PHE A 624 -24.71 17.05 -24.17
CA PHE A 624 -25.98 17.78 -24.08
C PHE A 624 -27.20 16.86 -23.89
N LYS A 625 -27.18 15.63 -24.43
CA LYS A 625 -28.24 14.63 -24.20
C LYS A 625 -28.26 14.13 -22.75
N LEU A 626 -27.09 14.06 -22.11
CA LEU A 626 -26.94 13.62 -20.71
C LEU A 626 -27.23 14.73 -19.68
N LEU A 627 -27.39 16.00 -20.09
CA LEU A 627 -27.92 17.06 -19.21
C LEU A 627 -29.36 16.77 -18.71
N LYS A 628 -30.05 15.78 -19.28
CA LYS A 628 -31.39 15.32 -18.85
C LYS A 628 -31.36 13.92 -18.22
N ASP A 629 -30.18 13.37 -17.90
CA ASP A 629 -30.07 12.08 -17.21
C ASP A 629 -30.73 12.15 -15.81
N PRO A 630 -31.51 11.14 -15.37
CA PRO A 630 -32.13 11.14 -14.05
C PRO A 630 -31.14 11.25 -12.89
N ASN A 631 -29.93 10.71 -13.01
CA ASN A 631 -28.90 10.74 -11.98
C ASN A 631 -28.22 12.13 -11.91
N PRO A 632 -28.38 12.91 -10.82
CA PRO A 632 -27.82 14.26 -10.73
C PRO A 632 -26.29 14.28 -10.70
N ILE A 633 -25.62 13.18 -10.32
CA ILE A 633 -24.16 13.11 -10.36
C ILE A 633 -23.68 13.08 -11.82
N ILE A 634 -24.43 12.44 -12.72
CA ILE A 634 -24.12 12.41 -14.15
C ILE A 634 -24.32 13.80 -14.75
N ARG A 635 -25.41 14.49 -14.43
CA ARG A 635 -25.62 15.89 -14.85
C ARG A 635 -24.50 16.82 -14.39
N ALA A 636 -23.99 16.64 -13.16
CA ALA A 636 -22.83 17.38 -12.66
C ALA A 636 -21.52 17.03 -13.41
N CYS A 637 -21.23 15.75 -13.66
CA CYS A 637 -20.09 15.34 -14.49
C CYS A 637 -20.15 15.88 -15.92
N VAL A 638 -21.36 16.00 -16.50
CA VAL A 638 -21.60 16.55 -17.83
C VAL A 638 -21.30 18.05 -17.88
N ILE A 639 -21.70 18.82 -16.86
CA ILE A 639 -21.30 20.24 -16.72
C ILE A 639 -19.78 20.37 -16.67
N TYR A 640 -19.11 19.56 -15.84
CA TYR A 640 -17.66 19.54 -15.73
C TYR A 640 -16.97 19.20 -17.07
N GLY A 641 -17.47 18.18 -17.79
CA GLY A 641 -16.97 17.81 -19.12
C GLY A 641 -17.11 18.93 -20.16
N LEU A 642 -18.29 19.55 -20.25
CA LEU A 642 -18.53 20.70 -21.13
C LEU A 642 -17.68 21.94 -20.76
N SER A 643 -17.36 22.13 -19.48
CA SER A 643 -16.43 23.19 -19.04
C SER A 643 -14.98 23.00 -19.51
N ASN A 644 -14.64 21.75 -19.90
CA ASN A 644 -13.31 21.35 -20.36
C ASN A 644 -13.23 21.13 -21.89
N THR A 645 -14.34 21.14 -22.64
CA THR A 645 -14.29 21.08 -24.11
C THR A 645 -13.87 22.40 -24.75
N ILE A 646 -14.06 23.53 -24.06
CA ILE A 646 -13.69 24.87 -24.53
C ILE A 646 -12.17 24.94 -24.78
N SER A 647 -11.75 25.11 -26.03
CA SER A 647 -10.35 25.31 -26.40
C SER A 647 -9.92 26.76 -26.17
N GLU A 648 -8.73 26.94 -25.60
CA GLU A 648 -8.18 28.28 -25.37
C GLU A 648 -7.39 28.80 -26.58
N ASN A 649 -7.02 27.91 -27.52
CA ASN A 649 -6.23 28.20 -28.72
C ASN A 649 -7.05 28.38 -30.01
N ASN A 650 -8.38 28.26 -29.96
CA ASN A 650 -9.25 28.53 -31.11
C ASN A 650 -9.31 30.05 -31.39
N ASP A 651 -9.51 30.44 -32.66
CA ASP A 651 -9.77 31.83 -33.04
C ASP A 651 -10.92 32.41 -32.21
N GLN A 652 -10.80 33.66 -31.77
CA GLN A 652 -11.69 34.26 -30.76
C GLN A 652 -13.19 34.14 -31.13
N GLU A 653 -13.55 34.25 -32.41
CA GLU A 653 -14.95 34.08 -32.87
C GLU A 653 -15.44 32.63 -32.76
N SER A 654 -14.61 31.66 -33.14
CA SER A 654 -14.91 30.22 -33.03
C SER A 654 -15.04 29.81 -31.56
N ARG A 655 -14.04 30.20 -30.75
CA ARG A 655 -14.04 30.01 -29.29
C ARG A 655 -15.26 30.63 -28.63
N ASN A 656 -15.57 31.88 -28.95
CA ASN A 656 -16.77 32.56 -28.47
C ASN A 656 -18.01 31.72 -28.82
N SER A 657 -18.19 31.29 -30.07
CA SER A 657 -19.36 30.52 -30.52
C SER A 657 -19.56 29.23 -29.71
N GLU A 658 -18.49 28.49 -29.44
CA GLU A 658 -18.51 27.30 -28.57
C GLU A 658 -18.88 27.67 -27.11
N GLU A 659 -18.26 28.72 -26.55
CA GLU A 659 -18.57 29.23 -25.21
C GLU A 659 -20.04 29.68 -25.07
N PHE A 660 -20.60 30.41 -26.05
CA PHE A 660 -22.01 30.83 -26.08
C PHE A 660 -22.96 29.61 -26.15
N SER A 661 -22.71 28.66 -27.06
CA SER A 661 -23.54 27.46 -27.26
C SER A 661 -23.60 26.57 -26.00
N ILE A 662 -22.44 26.33 -25.38
CA ILE A 662 -22.35 25.59 -24.12
C ILE A 662 -23.06 26.37 -23.00
N SER A 663 -22.84 27.68 -22.91
CA SER A 663 -23.43 28.52 -21.85
C SER A 663 -24.94 28.53 -21.88
N ILE A 664 -25.58 28.73 -23.04
CA ILE A 664 -27.05 28.69 -23.19
C ILE A 664 -27.59 27.33 -22.71
N SER A 665 -26.94 26.25 -23.11
CA SER A 665 -27.33 24.87 -22.75
C SER A 665 -27.18 24.61 -21.24
N LEU A 666 -26.15 25.14 -20.60
CA LEU A 666 -25.88 24.96 -19.18
C LEU A 666 -26.73 25.86 -18.27
N LEU A 667 -27.08 27.07 -18.69
CA LEU A 667 -28.00 27.97 -17.95
C LEU A 667 -29.37 27.32 -17.71
N GLY A 668 -29.83 26.44 -18.62
CA GLY A 668 -31.02 25.61 -18.43
C GLY A 668 -31.00 24.72 -17.17
N THR A 669 -29.82 24.48 -16.58
CA THR A 669 -29.65 23.71 -15.33
C THR A 669 -29.68 24.56 -14.06
N ALA A 670 -29.82 25.89 -14.15
CA ALA A 670 -29.86 26.78 -12.98
C ALA A 670 -30.99 26.42 -11.98
N ASN A 671 -32.10 25.88 -12.50
CA ASN A 671 -33.26 25.44 -11.73
C ASN A 671 -33.25 23.93 -11.39
N ASP A 672 -32.12 23.23 -11.53
CA ASP A 672 -32.01 21.80 -11.16
C ASP A 672 -32.30 21.59 -9.65
N GLY A 673 -33.13 20.60 -9.31
CA GLY A 673 -33.45 20.30 -7.92
C GLY A 673 -32.23 19.92 -7.06
N SER A 674 -31.18 19.40 -7.68
CA SER A 674 -29.98 18.91 -6.98
C SER A 674 -28.94 20.02 -6.73
N PRO A 675 -28.49 20.22 -5.48
CA PRO A 675 -27.44 21.20 -5.17
C PRO A 675 -26.10 20.94 -5.87
N ILE A 676 -25.73 19.68 -6.16
CA ILE A 676 -24.43 19.37 -6.77
C ILE A 676 -24.35 19.85 -8.23
N VAL A 677 -25.43 19.69 -9.00
CA VAL A 677 -25.51 20.16 -10.39
C VAL A 677 -25.35 21.69 -10.44
N ARG A 678 -26.07 22.39 -9.55
CA ARG A 678 -26.02 23.85 -9.45
C ARG A 678 -24.69 24.37 -8.90
N ARG A 679 -23.96 23.59 -8.09
CA ARG A 679 -22.59 23.91 -7.68
C ARG A 679 -21.63 23.85 -8.87
N GLU A 680 -21.67 22.80 -9.68
CA GLU A 680 -20.80 22.73 -10.87
C GLU A 680 -21.13 23.82 -11.90
N LEU A 681 -22.42 24.19 -12.04
CA LEU A 681 -22.82 25.34 -12.86
C LEU A 681 -22.20 26.65 -12.35
N LEU A 682 -22.15 26.88 -11.02
CA LEU A 682 -21.50 28.05 -10.43
C LEU A 682 -19.98 28.04 -10.65
N VAL A 683 -19.33 26.87 -10.59
CA VAL A 683 -17.90 26.72 -10.93
C VAL A 683 -17.66 27.09 -12.40
N PHE A 684 -18.48 26.57 -13.33
CA PHE A 684 -18.43 26.92 -14.75
C PHE A 684 -18.64 28.43 -14.99
N LEU A 685 -19.67 29.03 -14.39
CA LEU A 685 -19.92 30.47 -14.51
C LEU A 685 -18.76 31.30 -13.94
N SER A 686 -18.13 30.87 -12.83
CA SER A 686 -16.97 31.58 -12.27
C SER A 686 -15.77 31.61 -13.23
N LYS A 687 -15.51 30.50 -13.95
CA LYS A 687 -14.47 30.43 -15.00
C LYS A 687 -14.75 31.43 -16.13
N LEU A 688 -16.00 31.51 -16.60
CA LEU A 688 -16.40 32.45 -17.66
C LEU A 688 -16.39 33.92 -17.21
N ILE A 689 -16.78 34.22 -15.97
CA ILE A 689 -16.73 35.58 -15.43
C ILE A 689 -15.28 36.06 -15.32
N CYS A 690 -14.34 35.20 -14.91
CA CYS A 690 -12.91 35.53 -14.91
C CYS A 690 -12.32 35.69 -16.32
N LEU A 691 -12.90 35.05 -17.35
CA LEU A 691 -12.46 35.19 -18.76
C LEU A 691 -13.02 36.44 -19.45
N HIS A 692 -14.16 36.96 -18.99
CA HIS A 692 -14.84 38.12 -19.57
C HIS A 692 -15.12 39.23 -18.56
N GLU A 693 -14.23 39.43 -17.58
CA GLU A 693 -14.45 40.31 -16.41
C GLU A 693 -14.96 41.71 -16.81
N GLU A 694 -14.33 42.37 -17.78
CA GLU A 694 -14.74 43.72 -18.25
C GLU A 694 -16.18 43.76 -18.81
N LYS A 695 -16.59 42.73 -19.58
CA LYS A 695 -17.92 42.65 -20.18
C LYS A 695 -18.99 42.39 -19.12
N VAL A 696 -18.70 41.49 -18.18
CA VAL A 696 -19.59 41.18 -17.06
C VAL A 696 -19.70 42.36 -16.11
N GLN A 697 -18.59 43.07 -15.82
CA GLN A 697 -18.61 44.30 -15.03
C GLN A 697 -19.48 45.37 -15.69
N LYS A 698 -19.35 45.59 -17.01
CA LYS A 698 -20.21 46.56 -17.71
C LYS A 698 -21.68 46.18 -17.58
N VAL A 699 -22.07 44.95 -17.90
CA VAL A 699 -23.48 44.53 -17.83
C VAL A 699 -24.00 44.52 -16.38
N ALA A 700 -23.16 44.27 -15.38
CA ALA A 700 -23.53 44.42 -13.96
C ALA A 700 -23.78 45.89 -13.57
N MET A 701 -23.05 46.85 -14.16
CA MET A 701 -23.30 48.28 -13.99
C MET A 701 -24.56 48.73 -14.74
N ASP A 702 -24.71 48.33 -16.01
CA ASP A 702 -25.89 48.60 -16.82
C ASP A 702 -27.18 48.13 -16.09
N ILE A 703 -27.15 46.95 -15.46
CA ILE A 703 -28.26 46.40 -14.65
C ILE A 703 -28.48 47.13 -13.30
N ASP A 704 -27.43 47.59 -12.61
CA ASP A 704 -27.60 48.40 -11.38
C ASP A 704 -28.17 49.80 -11.72
N GLU A 705 -27.80 50.35 -12.87
CA GLU A 705 -28.41 51.57 -13.42
C GLU A 705 -29.89 51.33 -13.79
N GLU A 706 -30.25 50.27 -14.53
CA GLU A 706 -31.66 49.89 -14.79
C GLU A 706 -32.45 49.71 -13.48
N LEU A 707 -31.93 48.97 -12.49
CA LEU A 707 -32.59 48.76 -11.19
C LEU A 707 -32.69 50.03 -10.33
N SER A 708 -31.87 51.05 -10.64
CA SER A 708 -32.00 52.40 -10.07
C SER A 708 -33.08 53.22 -10.79
N GLN A 709 -33.16 53.11 -12.13
CA GLN A 709 -34.12 53.81 -13.00
C GLN A 709 -35.55 53.25 -12.87
N PHE A 710 -35.71 51.95 -12.59
CA PHE A 710 -37.00 51.27 -12.30
C PHE A 710 -37.78 51.82 -11.09
N LYS A 711 -37.33 52.91 -10.47
CA LYS A 711 -38.05 53.67 -9.43
C LYS A 711 -38.60 55.02 -9.94
N THR A 712 -38.39 55.36 -11.21
CA THR A 712 -38.78 56.63 -11.84
C THR A 712 -39.18 56.42 -13.31
N GLU A 713 -40.34 55.79 -13.48
CA GLU A 713 -41.17 55.76 -14.71
C GLU A 713 -40.55 55.09 -15.96
N SER A 714 -41.42 54.89 -16.95
CA SER A 714 -41.20 54.06 -18.14
C SER A 714 -40.72 54.86 -19.35
N ILE A 715 -39.92 54.23 -20.23
CA ILE A 715 -40.03 54.38 -21.68
C ILE A 715 -39.42 53.15 -22.39
N GLU A 716 -39.81 52.95 -23.64
CA GLU A 716 -39.37 51.86 -24.53
C GLU A 716 -38.01 52.18 -25.16
N ASP A 717 -37.18 51.16 -25.45
CA ASP A 717 -36.45 51.12 -26.72
C ASP A 717 -35.95 49.70 -27.08
N GLU A 718 -35.76 49.44 -28.37
CA GLU A 718 -35.29 48.14 -28.89
C GLU A 718 -33.78 48.12 -29.18
N ASN A 719 -33.23 46.89 -29.33
CA ASN A 719 -31.83 46.54 -29.67
C ASN A 719 -30.85 46.40 -28.50
N SER A 720 -30.83 45.21 -27.89
CA SER A 720 -29.64 44.69 -27.20
C SER A 720 -28.94 43.66 -28.09
N ASP A 721 -27.62 43.79 -28.26
CA ASP A 721 -26.79 42.77 -28.91
C ASP A 721 -26.98 41.41 -28.22
N HIS A 722 -27.13 40.33 -29.01
CA HIS A 722 -27.24 38.96 -28.46
C HIS A 722 -26.05 38.57 -27.56
N HIS A 723 -24.89 39.22 -27.71
CA HIS A 723 -23.76 39.06 -26.80
C HIS A 723 -24.00 39.69 -25.43
N SER A 724 -24.65 40.86 -25.34
CA SER A 724 -25.00 41.50 -24.05
C SER A 724 -25.99 40.64 -23.26
N ALA A 725 -26.98 40.09 -23.97
CA ALA A 725 -28.03 39.26 -23.37
C ALA A 725 -27.49 38.07 -22.56
N ILE A 726 -26.42 37.37 -23.01
CA ILE A 726 -25.90 36.23 -22.24
C ILE A 726 -25.21 36.68 -20.95
N PHE A 727 -24.45 37.78 -20.96
CA PHE A 727 -23.80 38.28 -19.74
C PHE A 727 -24.85 38.72 -18.72
N SER A 728 -25.97 39.30 -19.19
CA SER A 728 -27.15 39.57 -18.36
C SER A 728 -27.76 38.28 -17.81
N MET A 729 -27.89 37.21 -18.60
CA MET A 729 -28.36 35.90 -18.11
C MET A 729 -27.41 35.28 -17.06
N TRP A 730 -26.08 35.38 -17.25
CA TRP A 730 -25.08 34.90 -16.29
C TRP A 730 -25.21 35.65 -14.96
N TRP A 731 -25.26 36.99 -15.03
CA TRP A 731 -25.40 37.86 -13.87
C TRP A 731 -26.72 37.61 -13.13
N ASN A 732 -27.85 37.57 -13.85
CA ASN A 732 -29.16 37.28 -13.27
C ASN A 732 -29.25 35.88 -12.65
N THR A 733 -28.59 34.87 -13.25
CA THR A 733 -28.49 33.53 -12.64
C THR A 733 -27.71 33.57 -11.32
N LEU A 734 -26.57 34.27 -11.29
CA LEU A 734 -25.76 34.43 -10.07
C LEU A 734 -26.49 35.25 -8.99
N MET A 735 -27.30 36.24 -9.40
CA MET A 735 -28.22 36.97 -8.52
C MET A 735 -29.35 36.09 -7.98
N GLN A 736 -29.94 35.18 -8.77
CA GLN A 736 -30.92 34.21 -8.28
C GLN A 736 -30.31 33.28 -7.20
N PHE A 737 -29.08 32.81 -7.39
CA PHE A 737 -28.37 32.01 -6.38
C PHE A 737 -28.11 32.77 -5.08
N THR A 738 -27.63 34.02 -5.16
CA THR A 738 -27.36 34.83 -3.96
C THR A 738 -28.64 35.28 -3.25
N LEU A 739 -29.70 35.63 -3.97
CA LEU A 739 -31.03 35.93 -3.40
C LEU A 739 -31.66 34.70 -2.73
N GLY A 740 -31.49 33.51 -3.31
CA GLY A 740 -31.92 32.24 -2.71
C GLY A 740 -31.23 31.96 -1.38
N LEU A 741 -29.92 32.19 -1.30
CA LEU A 741 -29.14 32.10 -0.06
C LEU A 741 -29.59 33.13 0.99
N LEU A 742 -29.80 34.39 0.58
CA LEU A 742 -30.25 35.47 1.47
C LEU A 742 -31.66 35.25 2.08
N ARG A 743 -32.48 34.39 1.45
CA ARG A 743 -33.81 34.01 1.94
C ARG A 743 -33.74 33.05 3.14
N ASN A 744 -32.71 32.21 3.23
CA ASN A 744 -32.47 31.27 4.35
C ASN A 744 -31.60 31.93 5.44
N ARG A 745 -32.23 32.73 6.30
CA ARG A 745 -31.56 33.66 7.23
C ARG A 745 -30.83 33.06 8.46
N SER A 746 -30.57 31.75 8.52
CA SER A 746 -29.93 31.07 9.65
C SER A 746 -28.39 31.11 9.61
N ASP A 747 -27.77 30.67 8.51
CA ASP A 747 -26.38 30.19 8.53
C ASP A 747 -25.39 31.15 7.84
N LYS A 748 -24.94 32.15 8.59
CA LYS A 748 -23.95 33.15 8.12
C LYS A 748 -22.52 32.62 7.94
N SER A 749 -22.20 31.41 8.41
CA SER A 749 -20.87 30.81 8.32
C SER A 749 -20.54 30.30 6.91
N LEU A 750 -21.49 29.66 6.24
CA LEU A 750 -21.27 28.94 4.97
C LEU A 750 -20.78 29.84 3.83
N PHE A 751 -21.08 31.14 3.86
CA PHE A 751 -20.61 32.11 2.86
C PHE A 751 -19.07 32.30 2.91
N ALA A 752 -18.42 32.00 4.04
CA ALA A 752 -16.97 32.10 4.19
C ALA A 752 -16.22 30.80 3.83
N GLU A 753 -16.91 29.65 3.76
CA GLU A 753 -16.30 28.35 3.42
C GLU A 753 -16.59 27.94 1.96
N ALA A 754 -17.72 28.34 1.38
CA ALA A 754 -18.08 28.01 0.00
C ALA A 754 -17.27 28.78 -1.07
N VAL A 755 -16.42 29.72 -0.64
CA VAL A 755 -15.64 30.61 -1.51
C VAL A 755 -14.17 30.52 -1.10
N ASP A 756 -13.32 29.88 -1.90
CA ASP A 756 -11.86 29.93 -1.68
C ASP A 756 -11.33 31.33 -2.07
N THR A 757 -11.31 32.21 -1.07
CA THR A 757 -10.96 33.63 -1.17
C THR A 757 -9.54 33.91 -1.67
N LYS A 758 -8.72 32.89 -1.96
CA LYS A 758 -7.37 33.04 -2.52
C LYS A 758 -7.35 33.36 -4.02
N ASN A 759 -8.36 32.93 -4.78
CA ASN A 759 -8.38 33.04 -6.25
C ASN A 759 -9.38 34.08 -6.79
N ILE A 760 -10.04 34.87 -5.92
CA ILE A 760 -10.84 36.02 -6.36
C ILE A 760 -9.91 37.20 -6.70
N PRO A 761 -10.00 37.80 -7.90
CA PRO A 761 -9.30 39.03 -8.22
C PRO A 761 -9.61 40.15 -7.22
N LYS A 762 -8.58 40.88 -6.78
CA LYS A 762 -8.73 41.94 -5.76
C LYS A 762 -9.61 43.12 -6.20
N SER A 763 -10.04 43.17 -7.48
CA SER A 763 -11.07 44.07 -8.00
C SER A 763 -12.42 43.90 -7.27
N PHE A 764 -12.79 42.68 -6.88
CA PHE A 764 -14.06 42.39 -6.19
C PHE A 764 -14.04 42.65 -4.67
N ALA A 765 -12.91 43.09 -4.11
CA ALA A 765 -12.87 43.58 -2.74
C ALA A 765 -13.48 44.99 -2.69
N PHE A 766 -14.76 45.09 -2.29
CA PHE A 766 -15.46 46.37 -2.06
C PHE A 766 -14.55 47.38 -1.36
N SER A 767 -14.17 48.43 -2.08
CA SER A 767 -13.20 49.40 -1.57
C SER A 767 -13.77 50.14 -0.36
N ASN A 768 -12.96 50.25 0.70
CA ASN A 768 -13.35 50.93 1.94
C ASN A 768 -13.34 52.46 1.76
N SER A 769 -14.26 52.99 0.95
CA SER A 769 -14.59 54.41 0.89
C SER A 769 -15.94 54.67 1.59
N PRO A 770 -16.00 55.54 2.62
CA PRO A 770 -17.24 55.85 3.31
C PRO A 770 -18.15 56.79 2.50
N THR A 771 -19.43 56.82 2.86
CA THR A 771 -20.46 57.80 2.42
C THR A 771 -20.87 57.82 0.93
N LYS A 772 -21.76 56.90 0.54
CA LYS A 772 -23.13 57.25 0.05
C LYS A 772 -24.06 56.04 -0.15
N ASN A 773 -23.59 54.91 -0.69
CA ASN A 773 -24.47 53.82 -1.18
C ASN A 773 -25.24 53.02 -0.09
N LYS A 774 -25.06 53.30 1.21
CA LYS A 774 -25.83 52.64 2.29
C LYS A 774 -27.33 53.01 2.33
N MET A 775 -27.79 54.03 1.60
CA MET A 775 -29.22 54.36 1.52
C MET A 775 -30.02 53.54 0.50
N ALA A 776 -29.41 52.98 -0.55
CA ALA A 776 -30.13 52.24 -1.59
C ALA A 776 -30.62 50.88 -1.07
N THR A 777 -29.69 50.05 -0.58
CA THR A 777 -29.97 48.71 -0.04
C THR A 777 -30.91 48.73 1.17
N HIS A 778 -30.83 49.78 2.02
CA HIS A 778 -31.70 49.90 3.19
C HIS A 778 -33.13 50.33 2.83
N LYS A 779 -33.35 51.01 1.69
CA LYS A 779 -34.71 51.34 1.19
C LYS A 779 -35.39 50.14 0.54
N ILE A 780 -34.66 49.34 -0.24
CA ILE A 780 -35.20 48.11 -0.88
C ILE A 780 -35.71 47.12 0.18
N LEU A 781 -34.94 46.93 1.26
CA LEU A 781 -35.36 46.08 2.38
C LEU A 781 -36.64 46.56 3.08
N LYS A 782 -36.97 47.85 3.04
CA LYS A 782 -38.13 48.40 3.74
C LYS A 782 -39.44 48.21 2.95
N GLY A 783 -39.42 48.46 1.64
CA GLY A 783 -40.60 48.29 0.78
C GLY A 783 -41.14 46.85 0.71
N ILE A 784 -40.31 45.85 1.03
CA ILE A 784 -40.71 44.44 1.12
C ILE A 784 -41.40 44.11 2.46
N GLN A 785 -41.15 44.87 3.53
CA GLN A 785 -41.83 44.65 4.82
C GLN A 785 -43.27 45.17 4.80
N ASP A 786 -43.48 46.35 4.22
CA ASP A 786 -44.77 47.05 4.25
C ASP A 786 -45.88 46.32 3.45
N GLN A 787 -45.54 45.35 2.58
CA GLN A 787 -46.49 44.48 1.86
C GLN A 787 -46.84 43.16 2.58
N THR A 788 -46.35 42.93 3.80
CA THR A 788 -46.56 41.65 4.53
C THR A 788 -47.29 41.79 5.88
N MET A 789 -47.88 42.94 6.17
CA MET A 789 -48.60 43.22 7.43
C MET A 789 -50.13 43.21 7.34
N GLU A 790 -50.72 42.44 6.41
CA GLU A 790 -52.15 42.13 6.40
C GLU A 790 -52.41 40.62 6.23
N MET A 791 -52.30 39.86 7.33
CA MET A 791 -53.10 38.66 7.70
C MET A 791 -52.40 37.84 8.80
N GLU A 792 -52.42 38.32 10.04
CA GLU A 792 -52.18 37.44 11.20
C GLU A 792 -52.99 37.92 12.41
N SER A 793 -53.95 37.12 12.88
CA SER A 793 -54.61 37.36 14.16
C SER A 793 -55.19 36.07 14.77
N CYS A 794 -54.92 35.91 16.07
CA CYS A 794 -55.50 34.95 17.02
C CYS A 794 -55.05 33.47 16.97
N PRO A 795 -55.04 32.77 18.14
CA PRO A 795 -54.07 31.70 18.40
C PRO A 795 -54.67 30.38 18.94
N LEU A 796 -53.82 29.36 19.14
CA LEU A 796 -54.19 28.16 19.92
C LEU A 796 -53.09 27.69 20.89
N ASN A 797 -53.51 27.33 22.10
CA ASN A 797 -52.71 26.74 23.17
C ASN A 797 -52.27 25.30 22.87
N LYS A 798 -51.31 24.79 23.64
CA LYS A 798 -51.49 23.52 24.36
C LYS A 798 -50.58 23.42 25.60
N ASN A 799 -51.06 22.68 26.59
CA ASN A 799 -50.44 22.48 27.91
C ASN A 799 -49.70 21.13 28.00
N GLU A 800 -48.99 20.94 29.13
CA GLU A 800 -48.92 19.68 29.93
C GLU A 800 -48.27 18.42 29.28
N SER A 801 -47.63 17.49 30.03
CA SER A 801 -47.28 17.40 31.47
C SER A 801 -46.19 16.32 31.73
N ASP A 802 -45.49 16.44 32.88
CA ASP A 802 -45.15 15.39 33.88
C ASP A 802 -44.49 14.02 33.50
N VAL A 803 -43.74 13.27 34.35
CA VAL A 803 -43.04 13.46 35.66
C VAL A 803 -42.07 12.28 35.91
N SER A 804 -41.16 12.37 36.91
CA SER A 804 -40.40 11.27 37.59
C SER A 804 -39.05 10.81 36.95
N ASN A 805 -38.04 10.29 37.68
CA ASN A 805 -37.84 10.21 39.14
C ASN A 805 -36.35 10.14 39.61
N LEU A 806 -36.07 10.75 40.78
CA LEU A 806 -35.05 10.47 41.83
C LEU A 806 -33.68 9.76 41.55
N LYS A 807 -32.56 10.52 41.75
CA LYS A 807 -31.47 10.41 42.81
C LYS A 807 -30.83 9.04 43.18
N PRO A 808 -29.61 8.94 43.82
CA PRO A 808 -28.88 9.95 44.64
C PRO A 808 -27.31 10.03 44.57
N ARG A 809 -26.73 11.10 45.18
CA ARG A 809 -25.41 11.24 45.91
C ARG A 809 -24.09 10.70 45.28
N GLY A 810 -22.94 11.38 45.39
CA GLY A 810 -22.61 12.73 45.91
C GLY A 810 -21.13 12.91 46.38
N SER A 811 -20.74 14.16 46.72
CA SER A 811 -19.44 14.57 47.33
C SER A 811 -18.19 14.56 46.38
N SER A 812 -17.11 15.34 46.58
CA SER A 812 -16.84 16.49 47.49
C SER A 812 -15.57 17.29 47.10
N LYS A 813 -15.67 18.63 46.97
CA LYS A 813 -14.58 19.65 47.02
C LYS A 813 -13.55 19.58 45.84
N THR A 814 -12.72 20.59 45.53
CA THR A 814 -12.36 21.83 46.27
C THR A 814 -12.17 23.05 45.33
N PHE A 815 -12.48 24.25 45.81
CA PHE A 815 -12.15 25.54 45.16
C PHE A 815 -10.67 25.92 45.34
N LYS A 816 -10.06 26.60 44.35
CA LYS A 816 -9.46 27.95 44.55
C LYS A 816 -9.01 28.66 43.25
N ARG A 817 -9.32 29.95 43.17
CA ARG A 817 -8.69 30.94 42.25
C ARG A 817 -7.25 31.21 42.67
N ILE A 818 -6.38 31.55 41.71
CA ILE A 818 -5.52 32.76 41.76
C ILE A 818 -5.53 33.40 40.36
N LYS A 819 -5.44 34.75 40.30
CA LYS A 819 -5.17 35.50 39.06
C LYS A 819 -3.67 35.78 38.96
N LYS A 820 -3.09 35.68 37.78
CA LYS A 820 -2.40 36.81 37.16
C LYS A 820 -2.41 36.69 35.64
#